data_AF-A0A350XNN2-F1
#
_entry.id   AF-A0A350XNN2-F1
#
_cell.length_a   1.000
_cell.length_b   1.000
_cell.length_c   1.000
_cell.angle_alpha   90.00
_cell.angle_beta   90.00
_cell.angle_gamma   90.00
#
_symmetry.space_group_name_H-M   'P 1'
#
loop_
_entity.id
_entity.type
_entity.pdbx_description
1 polymer ?
#
loop_
_entity_poly.entity_id
_entity_poly.type
_entity_poly.pdbx_seq_one_letter_code
_entity_poly.pdbx_strand_id
1 'polypeptide(L)'
;MSKVVFLKLERGDFERGFQVTLDVAEEGNFPYIIGVSGALRQAPEIPELYRDWQRKYCKLESIYRRQRLFFTDEITGDPSEQPANSVRECYEAAEKLKVSFQDWLKCDEFRTIESELLANLSKSDRVRFILQTDDDQLRKLPWETWSFFQRFPHADLGISSLMSYSYKQLGKPSKLKILAILGNSDGIDIQSDRKILENLPLADVCFLVEPTREQFKRLWQESWDILFFAGHSSSKDGEKGYLYINQTPEGKLEISELEETIKTAIERGLKLAIFNSCDGLGLARQLEKLHIPQVIVMREPVPDQIAQKFLQYFLEDFSQGGSLYTSVRRSRTILRELLQVDSQFPGASWVPVICQNPAAEQFVWPSPPRKYLWLDSIIIKLKQYAWVAIFSALAGSAITVTATWNNFMRSPCPLATEKQEALGCFKDLQKTPLVIGFLTAPHQNLYPNDRIYLAFENYLKKELGMNVKDVRIKFGNAISYQEIKKKIADREWDIIFTHSPMNSWTAKTNGYAWLGRQSRQNRAYYYSVLFVKANSPIRSIADIKPTTTIALGYIGSASSFHVPLYELYGKRLSITLGHSHEKIQELVRSGKADIGASTQHIEGNPEWRVIHRSKAIPISGIFISPKLSASDQDRIKQSFRQASEELKNMMVFEESPEINYESMGAVSDQVEKLMKCTNYFDKNPVSLYCK
;
A
#
# COMPACT_ATOMS: atom_id res chain seq x y z
N MET A 1 13.90 23.85 10.76
CA MET A 1 12.84 24.87 10.92
C MET A 1 11.86 24.75 9.75
N SER A 2 10.69 25.41 9.78
CA SER A 2 9.79 25.45 8.63
C SER A 2 10.11 26.66 7.76
N LYS A 3 10.40 26.43 6.48
CA LYS A 3 10.77 27.45 5.50
C LYS A 3 9.81 27.41 4.31
N VAL A 4 9.60 28.56 3.69
CA VAL A 4 8.85 28.69 2.44
C VAL A 4 9.78 29.31 1.41
N VAL A 5 9.84 28.70 0.24
CA VAL A 5 10.62 29.18 -0.90
C VAL A 5 9.66 29.48 -2.03
N PHE A 6 9.78 30.67 -2.62
CA PHE A 6 9.04 31.04 -3.82
C PHE A 6 10.01 31.17 -4.98
N LEU A 7 9.85 30.33 -5.99
CA LEU A 7 10.60 30.40 -7.25
C LEU A 7 9.65 30.92 -8.33
N LYS A 8 9.83 32.18 -8.72
CA LYS A 8 8.94 32.89 -9.65
C LYS A 8 9.51 32.88 -11.05
N LEU A 9 8.75 32.38 -12.02
CA LEU A 9 9.06 32.42 -13.45
C LEU A 9 8.01 33.30 -14.13
N GLU A 10 8.30 34.60 -14.17
CA GLU A 10 7.33 35.65 -14.52
C GLU A 10 7.29 36.00 -16.00
N ARG A 11 8.44 35.88 -16.70
CA ARG A 11 8.60 36.31 -18.09
C ARG A 11 9.52 35.36 -18.83
N GLY A 12 9.12 34.97 -20.04
CA GLY A 12 9.91 34.10 -20.90
C GLY A 12 9.07 33.07 -21.62
N ASP A 13 9.76 32.26 -22.41
CA ASP A 13 9.25 31.07 -23.07
C ASP A 13 10.43 30.11 -23.30
N PHE A 14 10.15 28.89 -23.77
CA PHE A 14 11.21 27.92 -24.03
C PHE A 14 12.15 28.30 -25.19
N GLU A 15 11.76 29.24 -26.06
CA GLU A 15 12.60 29.72 -27.18
C GLU A 15 13.60 30.79 -26.74
N ARG A 16 13.22 31.63 -25.77
CA ARG A 16 13.98 32.79 -25.32
C ARG A 16 14.60 32.62 -23.93
N GLY A 17 14.17 31.60 -23.18
CA GLY A 17 14.52 31.41 -21.78
C GLY A 17 13.57 32.15 -20.83
N PHE A 18 13.73 31.91 -19.53
CA PHE A 18 12.89 32.46 -18.47
C PHE A 18 13.70 33.30 -17.47
N GLN A 19 13.14 34.44 -17.08
CA GLN A 19 13.63 35.19 -15.92
C GLN A 19 13.11 34.54 -14.64
N VAL A 20 14.00 34.37 -13.66
CA VAL A 20 13.72 33.70 -12.40
C VAL A 20 13.97 34.65 -11.24
N THR A 21 13.03 34.70 -10.30
CA THR A 21 13.18 35.42 -9.04
C THR A 21 12.97 34.47 -7.87
N LEU A 22 13.83 34.57 -6.86
CA LEU A 22 13.77 33.75 -5.64
C LEU A 22 13.48 34.62 -4.40
N ASP A 23 12.47 34.19 -3.65
CA ASP A 23 12.22 34.67 -2.28
C ASP A 23 12.30 33.50 -1.29
N VAL A 24 12.86 33.73 -0.11
CA VAL A 24 12.92 32.74 0.98
C VAL A 24 12.45 33.36 2.29
N ALA A 25 11.52 32.66 2.94
CA ALA A 25 10.90 33.06 4.20
C ALA A 25 10.94 31.94 5.24
N GLU A 26 10.78 32.32 6.50
CA GLU A 26 10.32 31.41 7.54
C GLU A 26 8.79 31.38 7.53
N GLU A 27 8.20 30.22 7.84
CA GLU A 27 6.74 30.07 7.84
C GLU A 27 6.09 31.12 8.77
N GLY A 28 5.13 31.89 8.23
CA GLY A 28 4.43 32.94 8.97
C GLY A 28 5.16 34.28 9.09
N ASN A 29 6.37 34.40 8.52
CA ASN A 29 7.18 35.62 8.57
C ASN A 29 7.37 36.24 7.17
N PHE A 30 7.76 37.52 7.14
CA PHE A 30 8.19 38.16 5.91
C PHE A 30 9.46 37.48 5.35
N PRO A 31 9.64 37.41 4.02
CA PRO A 31 10.84 36.83 3.46
C PRO A 31 12.08 37.63 3.86
N TYR A 32 13.13 36.92 4.28
CA TYR A 32 14.42 37.52 4.63
C TYR A 32 15.37 37.55 3.42
N ILE A 33 15.06 36.76 2.39
CA ILE A 33 15.64 36.86 1.05
C ILE A 33 14.49 37.23 0.12
N ILE A 34 14.65 38.33 -0.61
CA ILE A 34 13.65 38.84 -1.55
C ILE A 34 14.35 39.20 -2.85
N GLY A 35 13.81 38.75 -3.96
CA GLY A 35 14.12 39.30 -5.27
C GLY A 35 15.43 38.83 -5.87
N VAL A 36 16.03 37.73 -5.41
CA VAL A 36 17.28 37.23 -6.02
C VAL A 36 16.98 36.83 -7.46
N SER A 37 17.62 37.52 -8.40
CA SER A 37 17.40 37.31 -9.82
C SER A 37 18.37 36.29 -10.39
N GLY A 38 17.85 35.46 -11.29
CA GLY A 38 18.60 34.51 -12.12
C GLY A 38 17.83 34.27 -13.42
N ALA A 39 18.30 33.33 -14.23
CA ALA A 39 17.59 32.96 -15.45
C ALA A 39 17.74 31.48 -15.78
N LEU A 40 16.76 30.95 -16.50
CA LEU A 40 16.87 29.66 -17.20
C LEU A 40 17.08 29.95 -18.69
N ARG A 41 18.07 29.29 -19.31
CA ARG A 41 18.38 29.45 -20.74
C ARG A 41 17.24 28.94 -21.63
N GLN A 42 17.31 29.22 -22.94
CA GLN A 42 16.40 28.61 -23.92
C GLN A 42 16.53 27.07 -23.92
N ALA A 43 15.40 26.39 -24.06
CA ALA A 43 15.29 24.93 -24.14
C ALA A 43 14.04 24.50 -24.93
N PRO A 44 13.96 24.84 -26.24
CA PRO A 44 12.80 24.56 -27.08
C PRO A 44 12.49 23.05 -27.20
N GLU A 45 13.47 22.19 -26.92
CA GLU A 45 13.32 20.73 -26.91
C GLU A 45 12.47 20.20 -25.74
N ILE A 46 12.43 20.89 -24.59
CA ILE A 46 11.79 20.36 -23.39
C ILE A 46 10.27 20.14 -23.59
N PRO A 47 9.51 21.10 -24.15
CA PRO A 47 8.09 20.89 -24.45
C PRO A 47 7.82 19.74 -25.42
N GLU A 48 8.73 19.48 -26.36
CA GLU A 48 8.62 18.34 -27.29
C GLU A 48 8.88 17.00 -26.59
N LEU A 49 9.90 16.96 -25.72
CA LEU A 49 10.20 15.77 -24.90
C LEU A 49 9.06 15.46 -23.94
N TYR A 50 8.45 16.48 -23.34
CA TYR A 50 7.28 16.32 -22.51
C TYR A 50 6.10 15.72 -23.30
N ARG A 51 5.79 16.29 -24.47
CA ARG A 51 4.72 15.78 -25.34
C ARG A 51 4.95 14.34 -25.79
N ASP A 52 6.20 13.99 -26.13
CA ASP A 52 6.54 12.62 -26.50
C ASP A 52 6.32 11.64 -25.34
N TRP A 53 6.81 11.98 -24.14
CA TRP A 53 6.57 11.20 -22.93
C TRP A 53 5.08 11.09 -22.63
N GLN A 54 4.35 12.21 -22.58
CA GLN A 54 2.92 12.26 -22.30
C GLN A 54 2.13 11.37 -23.25
N ARG A 55 2.38 11.46 -24.56
CA ARG A 55 1.71 10.62 -25.57
C ARG A 55 1.94 9.14 -25.31
N LYS A 56 3.19 8.73 -25.04
CA LYS A 56 3.55 7.33 -24.80
C LYS A 56 2.98 6.82 -23.47
N TYR A 57 3.01 7.65 -22.44
CA TYR A 57 2.46 7.37 -21.13
C TYR A 57 0.93 7.22 -21.17
N CYS A 58 0.21 8.13 -21.82
CA CYS A 58 -1.24 8.03 -22.00
C CYS A 58 -1.64 6.85 -22.89
N LYS A 59 -0.86 6.54 -23.94
CA LYS A 59 -1.06 5.31 -24.74
C LYS A 59 -0.94 4.08 -23.84
N LEU A 60 0.10 4.01 -23.02
CA LEU A 60 0.33 2.90 -22.10
C LEU A 60 -0.82 2.75 -21.10
N GLU A 61 -1.22 3.84 -20.44
CA GLU A 61 -2.39 3.88 -19.55
C GLU A 61 -3.65 3.36 -20.24
N SER A 62 -3.93 3.81 -21.47
CA SER A 62 -5.11 3.38 -22.23
C SER A 62 -5.11 1.89 -22.57
N ILE A 63 -3.94 1.28 -22.80
CA ILE A 63 -3.81 -0.17 -23.07
C ILE A 63 -4.20 -0.94 -21.80
N TYR A 64 -3.67 -0.55 -20.64
CA TYR A 64 -4.00 -1.19 -19.37
C TYR A 64 -5.46 -0.95 -18.95
N ARG A 65 -6.01 0.24 -19.20
CA ARG A 65 -7.43 0.54 -18.95
C ARG A 65 -8.34 -0.34 -19.81
N ARG A 66 -8.02 -0.51 -21.09
CA ARG A 66 -8.76 -1.42 -22.00
C ARG A 66 -8.68 -2.87 -21.52
N GLN A 67 -7.51 -3.37 -21.14
CA GLN A 67 -7.37 -4.73 -20.60
C GLN A 67 -8.21 -4.97 -19.32
N ARG A 68 -8.50 -3.91 -18.55
CA ARG A 68 -9.45 -3.96 -17.42
C ARG A 68 -10.92 -3.98 -17.84
N LEU A 69 -11.28 -3.33 -18.95
CA LEU A 69 -12.67 -3.20 -19.44
C LEU A 69 -13.12 -4.42 -20.28
N PHE A 70 -12.23 -5.12 -20.96
CA PHE A 70 -12.54 -6.23 -21.90
C PHE A 70 -12.58 -7.63 -21.26
N PHE A 71 -13.03 -7.76 -20.01
CA PHE A 71 -13.48 -9.06 -19.45
C PHE A 71 -14.98 -9.31 -19.66
N THR A 72 -15.62 -8.55 -20.56
CA THR A 72 -16.91 -8.86 -21.18
C THR A 72 -16.70 -8.95 -22.69
N ASP A 73 -17.36 -9.93 -23.32
CA ASP A 73 -17.14 -10.42 -24.69
C ASP A 73 -16.93 -9.36 -25.78
N GLU A 74 -16.18 -9.76 -26.82
CA GLU A 74 -15.88 -9.09 -28.10
C GLU A 74 -14.56 -8.29 -28.20
N ILE A 75 -13.53 -8.96 -28.75
CA ILE A 75 -12.25 -8.38 -29.16
C ILE A 75 -12.42 -7.65 -30.51
N THR A 76 -12.33 -6.32 -30.49
CA THR A 76 -11.98 -5.51 -31.68
C THR A 76 -10.78 -4.63 -31.34
N GLY A 77 -9.60 -5.25 -31.25
CA GLY A 77 -8.32 -4.57 -31.09
C GLY A 77 -7.19 -5.37 -31.74
N ASP A 78 -6.32 -4.70 -32.48
CA ASP A 78 -5.21 -5.28 -33.24
C ASP A 78 -4.28 -6.14 -32.34
N PRO A 79 -4.07 -7.44 -32.65
CA PRO A 79 -3.26 -8.37 -31.86
C PRO A 79 -1.74 -8.08 -31.86
N SER A 80 -1.27 -7.05 -32.57
CA SER A 80 0.17 -6.84 -32.82
C SER A 80 0.93 -6.02 -31.77
N GLU A 81 0.27 -5.33 -30.82
CA GLU A 81 0.96 -4.49 -29.84
C GLU A 81 1.28 -5.24 -28.52
N GLN A 82 2.55 -5.67 -28.37
CA GLN A 82 3.01 -6.27 -27.12
C GLN A 82 3.22 -5.21 -26.02
N PRO A 83 2.63 -5.37 -24.82
CA PRO A 83 2.75 -4.42 -23.71
C PRO A 83 4.19 -4.07 -23.32
N ALA A 84 5.12 -5.01 -23.48
CA ALA A 84 6.53 -4.82 -23.15
C ALA A 84 7.23 -3.74 -23.99
N ASN A 85 6.86 -3.59 -25.28
CA ASN A 85 7.45 -2.57 -26.15
C ASN A 85 6.96 -1.17 -25.77
N SER A 86 5.65 -1.02 -25.51
CA SER A 86 5.06 0.26 -25.07
C SER A 86 5.63 0.75 -23.74
N VAL A 87 5.89 -0.16 -22.78
CA VAL A 87 6.56 0.19 -21.51
C VAL A 87 7.98 0.72 -21.78
N ARG A 88 8.75 0.03 -22.63
CA ARG A 88 10.12 0.42 -22.95
C ARG A 88 10.19 1.78 -23.64
N GLU A 89 9.34 2.03 -24.64
CA GLU A 89 9.30 3.33 -25.33
C GLU A 89 8.92 4.47 -24.38
N CYS A 90 7.97 4.22 -23.47
CA CYS A 90 7.59 5.17 -22.44
C CYS A 90 8.75 5.45 -21.48
N TYR A 91 9.48 4.40 -21.08
CA TYR A 91 10.66 4.54 -20.22
C TYR A 91 11.76 5.37 -20.87
N GLU A 92 12.08 5.11 -22.14
CA GLU A 92 13.10 5.85 -22.89
C GLU A 92 12.70 7.34 -23.02
N ALA A 93 11.43 7.64 -23.27
CA ALA A 93 10.92 9.01 -23.32
C ALA A 93 10.96 9.71 -21.95
N ALA A 94 10.56 8.99 -20.89
CA ALA A 94 10.58 9.49 -19.51
C ALA A 94 12.01 9.86 -19.08
N GLU A 95 12.96 8.95 -19.32
CA GLU A 95 14.36 9.18 -18.94
C GLU A 95 14.98 10.32 -19.76
N LYS A 96 14.67 10.41 -21.06
CA LYS A 96 15.15 11.51 -21.90
C LYS A 96 14.63 12.86 -21.42
N LEU A 97 13.33 12.97 -21.11
CA LEU A 97 12.75 14.17 -20.52
C LEU A 97 13.42 14.54 -19.20
N LYS A 98 13.57 13.57 -18.29
CA LYS A 98 14.16 13.76 -16.97
C LYS A 98 15.61 14.26 -17.08
N VAL A 99 16.45 13.63 -17.89
CA VAL A 99 17.85 14.02 -18.08
C VAL A 99 17.95 15.42 -18.69
N SER A 100 17.22 15.68 -19.79
CA SER A 100 17.25 17.01 -20.43
C SER A 100 16.72 18.11 -19.52
N PHE A 101 15.68 17.85 -18.74
CA PHE A 101 15.15 18.80 -17.76
C PHE A 101 16.15 19.07 -16.62
N GLN A 102 16.78 18.04 -16.07
CA GLN A 102 17.82 18.20 -15.04
C GLN A 102 19.04 18.96 -15.57
N ASP A 103 19.42 18.74 -16.82
CA ASP A 103 20.54 19.46 -17.44
C ASP A 103 20.20 20.91 -17.76
N TRP A 104 18.94 21.21 -18.08
CA TRP A 104 18.48 22.58 -18.25
C TRP A 104 18.56 23.40 -16.96
N LEU A 105 18.23 22.80 -15.81
CA LEU A 105 18.35 23.43 -14.49
C LEU A 105 19.81 23.65 -14.03
N LYS A 106 20.81 23.08 -14.72
CA LYS A 106 22.24 23.27 -14.40
C LYS A 106 22.88 24.45 -15.13
N CYS A 107 22.12 25.25 -15.87
CA CYS A 107 22.69 26.38 -16.61
C CYS A 107 23.32 27.40 -15.65
N ASP A 108 24.37 28.08 -16.12
CA ASP A 108 25.18 28.97 -15.28
C ASP A 108 24.36 30.15 -14.75
N GLU A 109 23.38 30.61 -15.52
CA GLU A 109 22.48 31.70 -15.18
C GLU A 109 21.50 31.34 -14.04
N PHE A 110 21.23 30.05 -13.83
CA PHE A 110 20.37 29.57 -12.74
C PHE A 110 21.17 29.24 -11.48
N ARG A 111 22.50 29.12 -11.60
CA ARG A 111 23.40 28.73 -10.50
C ARG A 111 23.34 29.70 -9.32
N THR A 112 23.08 30.98 -9.55
CA THR A 112 22.89 31.98 -8.48
C THR A 112 21.71 31.59 -7.57
N ILE A 113 20.58 31.19 -8.16
CA ILE A 113 19.39 30.76 -7.43
C ILE A 113 19.70 29.51 -6.60
N GLU A 114 20.35 28.51 -7.20
CA GLU A 114 20.73 27.29 -6.49
C GLU A 114 21.71 27.60 -5.34
N SER A 115 22.69 28.47 -5.57
CA SER A 115 23.68 28.84 -4.55
C SER A 115 23.05 29.50 -3.32
N GLU A 116 22.09 30.41 -3.53
CA GLU A 116 21.34 31.04 -2.45
C GLU A 116 20.51 30.04 -1.64
N LEU A 117 19.83 29.11 -2.33
CA LEU A 117 19.11 28.03 -1.66
C LEU A 117 20.04 27.16 -0.82
N LEU A 118 21.23 26.83 -1.33
CA LEU A 118 22.21 26.01 -0.62
C LEU A 118 22.85 26.72 0.57
N ALA A 119 23.02 28.04 0.50
CA ALA A 119 23.61 28.84 1.57
C ALA A 119 22.62 29.05 2.74
N ASN A 120 21.32 29.11 2.45
CA ASN A 120 20.31 29.55 3.41
C ASN A 120 19.38 28.43 3.93
N LEU A 121 19.45 27.23 3.37
CA LEU A 121 18.66 26.07 3.81
C LEU A 121 19.54 25.00 4.44
N SER A 122 19.03 24.37 5.51
CA SER A 122 19.61 23.19 6.13
C SER A 122 18.91 21.92 5.68
N LYS A 123 19.62 20.77 5.68
CA LYS A 123 19.05 19.45 5.36
C LYS A 123 17.91 19.04 6.29
N SER A 124 17.87 19.59 7.51
CA SER A 124 16.81 19.34 8.50
C SER A 124 15.59 20.27 8.35
N ASP A 125 15.64 21.26 7.44
CA ASP A 125 14.53 22.18 7.24
C ASP A 125 13.38 21.50 6.50
N ARG A 126 12.16 21.77 6.98
CA ARG A 126 10.92 21.43 6.28
C ARG A 126 10.63 22.56 5.32
N VAL A 127 10.77 22.31 4.02
CA VAL A 127 10.71 23.37 3.00
C VAL A 127 9.47 23.17 2.14
N ARG A 128 8.60 24.18 2.09
CA ARG A 128 7.55 24.28 1.08
C ARG A 128 8.12 25.04 -0.10
N PHE A 129 8.45 24.32 -1.18
CA PHE A 129 8.99 24.92 -2.38
C PHE A 129 7.85 25.22 -3.34
N ILE A 130 7.55 26.49 -3.57
CA ILE A 130 6.43 26.94 -4.39
C ILE A 130 6.96 27.50 -5.70
N LEU A 131 6.69 26.78 -6.80
CA LEU A 131 6.90 27.27 -8.16
C LEU A 131 5.75 28.21 -8.52
N GLN A 132 6.03 29.50 -8.70
CA GLN A 132 5.07 30.49 -9.14
C GLN A 132 5.25 30.79 -10.62
N THR A 133 4.27 30.43 -11.44
CA THR A 133 4.28 30.69 -12.87
C THR A 133 2.88 30.59 -13.45
N ASP A 134 2.57 31.38 -14.47
CA ASP A 134 1.32 31.25 -15.23
C ASP A 134 1.50 30.47 -16.54
N ASP A 135 2.72 29.96 -16.80
CA ASP A 135 3.01 29.13 -17.96
C ASP A 135 2.58 27.66 -17.75
N ASP A 136 1.70 27.18 -18.61
CA ASP A 136 1.12 25.83 -18.51
C ASP A 136 2.14 24.71 -18.78
N GLN A 137 3.17 24.97 -19.59
CA GLN A 137 4.20 23.97 -19.89
C GLN A 137 5.17 23.82 -18.72
N LEU A 138 5.57 24.91 -18.07
CA LEU A 138 6.42 24.85 -16.87
C LEU A 138 5.76 24.08 -15.74
N ARG A 139 4.45 24.25 -15.54
CA ARG A 139 3.67 23.55 -14.49
C ARG A 139 3.63 22.02 -14.70
N LYS A 140 3.75 21.57 -15.95
CA LYS A 140 3.75 20.15 -16.35
C LYS A 140 5.06 19.43 -16.06
N LEU A 141 6.18 20.15 -16.02
CA LEU A 141 7.50 19.55 -15.92
C LEU A 141 7.75 18.83 -14.58
N PRO A 142 8.58 17.78 -14.55
CA PRO A 142 8.83 16.97 -13.37
C PRO A 142 9.82 17.64 -12.42
N TRP A 143 9.49 18.82 -11.89
CA TRP A 143 10.34 19.64 -11.00
C TRP A 143 10.87 18.87 -9.79
N GLU A 144 10.10 17.94 -9.25
CA GLU A 144 10.51 17.01 -8.17
C GLU A 144 11.76 16.18 -8.50
N THR A 145 12.13 16.06 -9.78
CA THR A 145 13.34 15.36 -10.21
C THR A 145 14.59 16.21 -10.06
N TRP A 146 14.47 17.52 -9.80
CA TRP A 146 15.61 18.39 -9.55
C TRP A 146 16.43 17.90 -8.35
N SER A 147 17.76 17.88 -8.50
CA SER A 147 18.73 17.44 -7.48
C SER A 147 18.56 18.15 -6.14
N PHE A 148 18.03 19.38 -6.13
CA PHE A 148 17.64 20.10 -4.91
C PHE A 148 16.79 19.22 -3.96
N PHE A 149 15.76 18.56 -4.48
CA PHE A 149 14.86 17.74 -3.67
C PHE A 149 15.50 16.45 -3.14
N GLN A 150 16.62 16.00 -3.71
CA GLN A 150 17.40 14.90 -3.14
C GLN A 150 18.27 15.38 -1.99
N ARG A 151 18.78 16.62 -2.07
CA ARG A 151 19.64 17.21 -1.04
C ARG A 151 18.86 17.67 0.19
N PHE A 152 17.61 18.10 0.03
CA PHE A 152 16.71 18.52 1.11
C PHE A 152 15.55 17.52 1.25
N PRO A 153 15.69 16.47 2.09
CA PRO A 153 14.75 15.35 2.14
C PRO A 153 13.37 15.70 2.70
N HIS A 154 13.22 16.87 3.34
CA HIS A 154 11.94 17.39 3.85
C HIS A 154 11.41 18.57 3.02
N ALA A 155 11.98 18.81 1.84
CA ALA A 155 11.46 19.76 0.85
C ALA A 155 10.51 19.06 -0.11
N ASP A 156 9.37 19.66 -0.42
CA ASP A 156 8.53 19.20 -1.54
C ASP A 156 7.94 20.37 -2.34
N LEU A 157 7.49 20.05 -3.54
CA LEU A 157 7.01 21.00 -4.53
C LEU A 157 5.51 21.28 -4.41
N GLY A 158 5.15 22.56 -4.45
CA GLY A 158 3.83 23.07 -4.77
C GLY A 158 3.91 23.98 -6.00
N ILE A 159 2.80 24.08 -6.73
CA ILE A 159 2.65 24.96 -7.89
C ILE A 159 1.65 26.04 -7.54
N SER A 160 1.88 27.25 -8.06
CA SER A 160 1.02 28.39 -7.84
C SER A 160 1.04 29.37 -9.00
N SER A 161 -0.02 30.15 -9.14
CA SER A 161 -0.06 31.34 -9.98
C SER A 161 0.81 32.45 -9.38
N LEU A 162 1.19 33.39 -10.24
CA LEU A 162 1.84 34.63 -9.83
C LEU A 162 0.90 35.50 -8.99
N MET A 163 -0.42 35.38 -9.18
CA MET A 163 -1.41 36.13 -8.40
C MET A 163 -1.84 35.37 -7.14
N SER A 164 -1.90 36.10 -6.03
CA SER A 164 -2.41 35.59 -4.76
C SER A 164 -3.69 36.29 -4.35
N TYR A 165 -4.65 35.52 -3.85
CA TYR A 165 -5.89 36.06 -3.28
C TYR A 165 -5.94 35.74 -1.80
N SER A 166 -5.99 36.77 -0.97
CA SER A 166 -6.13 36.62 0.48
C SER A 166 -7.60 36.39 0.84
N TYR A 167 -7.85 35.44 1.73
CA TYR A 167 -9.15 35.15 2.31
C TYR A 167 -8.98 34.92 3.82
N LYS A 168 -10.05 35.19 4.57
CA LYS A 168 -10.03 35.00 6.02
C LYS A 168 -10.15 33.50 6.33
N GLN A 169 -9.05 32.87 6.73
CA GLN A 169 -9.08 31.48 7.15
C GLN A 169 -9.87 31.32 8.46
N LEU A 170 -10.90 30.47 8.42
CA LEU A 170 -11.60 30.05 9.63
C LEU A 170 -10.70 29.15 10.48
N GLY A 171 -10.87 29.24 11.81
CA GLY A 171 -10.02 28.57 12.79
C GLY A 171 -9.90 27.05 12.62
N LYS A 172 -8.92 26.47 13.31
CA LYS A 172 -8.65 25.03 13.28
C LYS A 172 -9.84 24.24 13.87
N PRO A 173 -10.45 23.33 13.11
CA PRO A 173 -11.57 22.53 13.59
C PRO A 173 -11.07 21.49 14.59
N SER A 174 -11.89 21.15 15.59
CA SER A 174 -11.60 20.04 16.51
C SER A 174 -11.77 18.67 15.86
N LYS A 175 -12.56 18.60 14.79
CA LYS A 175 -12.84 17.40 13.98
C LYS A 175 -13.11 17.85 12.55
N LEU A 176 -12.46 17.21 11.58
CA LEU A 176 -12.59 17.57 10.16
C LEU A 176 -13.94 17.16 9.61
N LYS A 177 -14.54 17.99 8.76
CA LYS A 177 -15.65 17.59 7.90
C LYS A 177 -15.16 17.37 6.47
N ILE A 178 -15.35 16.17 5.96
CA ILE A 178 -14.94 15.78 4.61
C ILE A 178 -16.20 15.51 3.76
N LEU A 179 -16.37 16.24 2.66
CA LEU A 179 -17.34 15.86 1.63
C LEU A 179 -16.64 15.01 0.59
N ALA A 180 -17.01 13.73 0.50
CA ALA A 180 -16.46 12.79 -0.46
C ALA A 180 -17.46 12.53 -1.59
N ILE A 181 -17.18 13.10 -2.76
CA ILE A 181 -17.96 12.91 -3.98
C ILE A 181 -17.33 11.77 -4.77
N LEU A 182 -18.04 10.65 -4.83
CA LEU A 182 -17.68 9.49 -5.65
C LEU A 182 -18.52 9.54 -6.92
N GLY A 183 -17.97 10.14 -7.97
CA GLY A 183 -18.62 10.39 -9.25
C GLY A 183 -18.74 9.15 -10.14
N ASN A 184 -18.80 9.39 -11.45
CA ASN A 184 -18.95 8.35 -12.47
C ASN A 184 -17.90 7.24 -12.28
N SER A 185 -18.38 6.04 -12.00
CA SER A 185 -17.57 4.86 -11.66
C SER A 185 -17.19 3.95 -12.84
N ASP A 186 -17.49 4.34 -14.08
CA ASP A 186 -17.24 3.51 -15.27
C ASP A 186 -15.75 3.14 -15.41
N GLY A 187 -15.40 1.86 -15.23
CA GLY A 187 -14.00 1.41 -15.32
C GLY A 187 -13.05 1.91 -14.22
N ILE A 188 -13.55 2.52 -13.14
CA ILE A 188 -12.76 2.94 -11.96
C ILE A 188 -13.37 2.39 -10.65
N ASP A 189 -12.53 2.07 -9.67
CA ASP A 189 -12.97 1.48 -8.41
C ASP A 189 -13.13 2.51 -7.29
N ILE A 190 -14.23 3.27 -7.35
CA ILE A 190 -14.58 4.27 -6.31
C ILE A 190 -14.84 3.66 -4.92
N GLN A 191 -15.03 2.32 -4.81
CA GLN A 191 -15.22 1.67 -3.52
C GLN A 191 -13.91 1.53 -2.75
N SER A 192 -12.77 1.39 -3.45
CA SER A 192 -11.46 1.43 -2.81
C SER A 192 -11.17 2.82 -2.23
N ASP A 193 -11.49 3.90 -2.95
CA ASP A 193 -11.40 5.27 -2.43
C ASP A 193 -12.27 5.46 -1.18
N ARG A 194 -13.52 4.97 -1.23
CA ARG A 194 -14.44 5.00 -0.07
C ARG A 194 -13.84 4.36 1.17
N LYS A 195 -13.30 3.14 1.05
CA LYS A 195 -12.71 2.41 2.19
C LYS A 195 -11.53 3.14 2.82
N ILE A 196 -10.72 3.82 2.02
CA ILE A 196 -9.59 4.64 2.51
C ILE A 196 -10.11 5.80 3.37
N LEU A 197 -11.20 6.44 2.95
CA LEU A 197 -11.79 7.59 3.63
C LEU A 197 -12.58 7.23 4.90
N GLU A 198 -13.22 6.05 4.96
CA GLU A 198 -14.08 5.64 6.09
C GLU A 198 -13.36 5.52 7.44
N ASN A 199 -12.04 5.32 7.44
CA ASN A 199 -11.26 5.02 8.65
C ASN A 199 -10.35 6.18 9.12
N LEU A 200 -10.59 7.40 8.65
CA LEU A 200 -9.73 8.54 8.97
C LEU A 200 -9.93 9.03 10.42
N PRO A 201 -8.84 9.22 11.19
CA PRO A 201 -8.94 9.69 12.57
C PRO A 201 -9.37 11.15 12.62
N LEU A 202 -10.24 11.51 13.58
CA LEU A 202 -10.70 12.89 13.78
C LEU A 202 -11.37 13.52 12.55
N ALA A 203 -12.01 12.72 11.71
CA ALA A 203 -12.79 13.16 10.56
C ALA A 203 -14.23 12.61 10.59
N ASP A 204 -15.18 13.43 10.17
CA ASP A 204 -16.53 13.05 9.77
C ASP A 204 -16.61 13.10 8.25
N VAL A 205 -16.82 11.94 7.62
CA VAL A 205 -16.88 11.83 6.16
C VAL A 205 -18.33 11.68 5.72
N CYS A 206 -18.79 12.59 4.86
CA CYS A 206 -20.07 12.51 4.18
C CYS A 206 -19.85 12.03 2.75
N PHE A 207 -20.39 10.87 2.41
CA PHE A 207 -20.29 10.31 1.07
C PHE A 207 -21.49 10.70 0.20
N LEU A 208 -21.19 11.22 -0.99
CA LEU A 208 -22.13 11.39 -2.09
C LEU A 208 -21.70 10.45 -3.22
N VAL A 209 -22.43 9.33 -3.40
CA VAL A 209 -22.10 8.30 -4.40
C VAL A 209 -22.99 8.47 -5.63
N GLU A 210 -22.36 8.69 -6.77
CA GLU A 210 -22.96 9.09 -8.04
C GLU A 210 -24.11 10.10 -7.86
N PRO A 211 -23.89 11.25 -7.16
CA PRO A 211 -24.96 12.13 -6.76
C PRO A 211 -25.67 12.80 -7.94
N THR A 212 -26.91 13.20 -7.72
CA THR A 212 -27.61 14.14 -8.60
C THR A 212 -27.07 15.57 -8.43
N ARG A 213 -27.32 16.45 -9.41
CA ARG A 213 -27.04 17.90 -9.29
C ARG A 213 -27.66 18.52 -8.04
N GLU A 214 -28.83 18.04 -7.59
CA GLU A 214 -29.46 18.55 -6.37
C GLU A 214 -28.67 18.15 -5.11
N GLN A 215 -28.21 16.91 -5.02
CA GLN A 215 -27.38 16.45 -3.92
C GLN A 215 -26.02 17.17 -3.89
N PHE A 216 -25.49 17.55 -5.06
CA PHE A 216 -24.25 18.32 -5.17
C PHE A 216 -24.33 19.69 -4.47
N LYS A 217 -25.52 20.30 -4.39
CA LYS A 217 -25.73 21.57 -3.65
C LYS A 217 -25.34 21.49 -2.18
N ARG A 218 -25.17 20.29 -1.61
CA ARG A 218 -24.68 20.12 -0.25
C ARG A 218 -23.30 20.76 -0.02
N LEU A 219 -22.46 20.83 -1.06
CA LEU A 219 -21.19 21.57 -1.02
C LEU A 219 -21.41 23.06 -0.72
N TRP A 220 -22.49 23.66 -1.23
CA TRP A 220 -22.90 25.03 -0.93
C TRP A 220 -23.55 25.16 0.45
N GLN A 221 -24.41 24.22 0.82
CA GLN A 221 -25.33 24.35 1.96
C GLN A 221 -24.67 24.15 3.33
N GLU A 222 -23.58 23.39 3.40
CA GLU A 222 -22.91 23.04 4.66
C GLU A 222 -21.48 23.62 4.73
N SER A 223 -20.77 23.38 5.84
CA SER A 223 -19.35 23.70 6.01
C SER A 223 -18.51 22.45 5.88
N TRP A 224 -17.42 22.56 5.12
CA TRP A 224 -16.51 21.46 4.81
C TRP A 224 -15.08 21.92 5.00
N ASP A 225 -14.22 21.07 5.57
CA ASP A 225 -12.78 21.34 5.67
C ASP A 225 -12.04 20.75 4.46
N ILE A 226 -12.47 19.57 4.01
CA ILE A 226 -11.90 18.86 2.87
C ILE A 226 -13.00 18.51 1.87
N LEU A 227 -12.76 18.81 0.59
CA LEU A 227 -13.51 18.28 -0.54
C LEU A 227 -12.70 17.15 -1.17
N PHE A 228 -13.28 15.97 -1.30
CA PHE A 228 -12.67 14.85 -2.01
C PHE A 228 -13.52 14.50 -3.23
N PHE A 229 -12.87 14.30 -4.38
CA PHE A 229 -13.50 13.83 -5.61
C PHE A 229 -12.74 12.64 -6.19
N ALA A 230 -13.46 11.56 -6.46
CA ALA A 230 -13.02 10.42 -7.28
C ALA A 230 -14.11 10.10 -8.30
N GLY A 231 -13.77 9.94 -9.57
CA GLY A 231 -14.69 9.98 -10.70
C GLY A 231 -13.98 10.37 -11.99
N HIS A 232 -14.61 10.14 -13.15
CA HIS A 232 -14.11 10.69 -14.40
C HIS A 232 -14.07 12.22 -14.38
N SER A 233 -13.07 12.78 -15.06
CA SER A 233 -13.04 14.19 -15.46
C SER A 233 -12.51 14.27 -16.89
N SER A 234 -12.73 15.40 -17.57
CA SER A 234 -12.12 15.62 -18.89
C SER A 234 -11.71 17.07 -19.07
N SER A 235 -10.60 17.31 -19.76
CA SER A 235 -10.17 18.66 -20.18
C SER A 235 -9.78 18.71 -21.66
N LYS A 236 -10.46 17.92 -22.51
CA LYS A 236 -10.08 17.64 -23.90
C LYS A 236 -9.86 18.88 -24.78
N ASP A 237 -10.49 20.01 -24.46
CA ASP A 237 -10.37 21.24 -25.25
C ASP A 237 -9.34 22.24 -24.68
N GLY A 238 -8.66 21.91 -23.58
CA GLY A 238 -7.66 22.76 -22.93
C GLY A 238 -8.23 24.00 -22.22
N GLU A 239 -9.37 24.52 -22.67
CA GLU A 239 -10.04 25.69 -22.10
C GLU A 239 -11.08 25.35 -21.04
N LYS A 240 -11.76 24.20 -21.21
CA LYS A 240 -12.87 23.73 -20.37
C LYS A 240 -12.57 22.39 -19.71
N GLY A 241 -12.81 22.32 -18.40
CA GLY A 241 -12.70 21.13 -17.58
C GLY A 241 -14.08 20.71 -17.06
N TYR A 242 -14.31 19.41 -17.07
CA TYR A 242 -15.57 18.79 -16.67
C TYR A 242 -15.35 17.76 -15.58
N LEU A 243 -16.25 17.73 -14.58
CA LEU A 243 -16.37 16.66 -13.59
C LEU A 243 -17.62 15.84 -13.90
N TYR A 244 -17.50 14.52 -13.92
CA TYR A 244 -18.63 13.62 -14.10
C TYR A 244 -19.07 13.10 -12.73
N ILE A 245 -20.06 13.75 -12.13
CA ILE A 245 -20.54 13.39 -10.78
C ILE A 245 -21.43 12.16 -10.77
N ASN A 246 -21.91 11.70 -11.94
CA ASN A 246 -22.60 10.43 -12.13
C ASN A 246 -22.53 10.04 -13.62
N GLN A 247 -23.20 8.95 -14.02
CA GLN A 247 -23.16 8.41 -15.37
C GLN A 247 -24.15 9.09 -16.36
N THR A 248 -25.03 9.97 -15.88
CA THR A 248 -26.04 10.62 -16.73
C THR A 248 -25.46 11.84 -17.45
N PRO A 249 -26.05 12.25 -18.59
CA PRO A 249 -25.64 13.47 -19.28
C PRO A 249 -25.70 14.73 -18.40
N GLU A 250 -26.68 14.81 -17.48
CA GLU A 250 -26.84 15.91 -16.52
C GLU A 250 -25.81 15.88 -15.37
N GLY A 251 -25.13 14.74 -15.19
CA GLY A 251 -24.01 14.57 -14.26
C GLY A 251 -22.69 15.16 -14.76
N LYS A 252 -22.64 15.72 -15.98
CA LYS A 252 -21.49 16.46 -16.49
C LYS A 252 -21.54 17.90 -15.99
N LEU A 253 -20.62 18.26 -15.09
CA LEU A 253 -20.48 19.62 -14.55
C LEU A 253 -19.26 20.30 -15.16
N GLU A 254 -19.43 21.52 -15.68
CA GLU A 254 -18.29 22.35 -16.07
C GLU A 254 -17.73 23.04 -14.81
N ILE A 255 -16.40 23.09 -14.64
CA ILE A 255 -15.83 23.69 -13.42
C ILE A 255 -16.22 25.17 -13.27
N SER A 256 -16.38 25.90 -14.38
CA SER A 256 -16.85 27.29 -14.37
C SER A 256 -18.23 27.44 -13.72
N GLU A 257 -19.09 26.40 -13.77
CA GLU A 257 -20.39 26.40 -13.08
C GLU A 257 -20.24 26.27 -11.56
N LEU A 258 -19.07 25.86 -11.07
CA LEU A 258 -18.81 25.60 -9.66
C LEU A 258 -18.20 26.80 -8.93
N GLU A 259 -17.92 27.91 -9.62
CA GLU A 259 -17.15 29.03 -9.07
C GLU A 259 -17.75 29.60 -7.79
N GLU A 260 -19.01 30.04 -7.84
CA GLU A 260 -19.70 30.57 -6.65
C GLU A 260 -19.90 29.49 -5.57
N THR A 261 -20.07 28.23 -5.97
CA THR A 261 -20.24 27.10 -5.03
C THR A 261 -18.97 26.87 -4.22
N ILE A 262 -17.84 26.85 -4.90
CA ILE A 262 -16.54 26.65 -4.26
C ILE A 262 -16.14 27.88 -3.46
N LYS A 263 -16.38 29.09 -3.97
CA LYS A 263 -16.17 30.34 -3.23
C LYS A 263 -16.94 30.34 -1.91
N THR A 264 -18.23 29.99 -1.95
CA THR A 264 -19.05 29.86 -0.74
C THR A 264 -18.51 28.77 0.20
N ALA A 265 -18.05 27.63 -0.33
CA ALA A 265 -17.44 26.58 0.49
C ALA A 265 -16.14 27.04 1.16
N ILE A 266 -15.30 27.83 0.47
CA ILE A 266 -14.07 28.45 1.00
C ILE A 266 -14.39 29.42 2.13
N GLU A 267 -15.36 30.31 1.92
CA GLU A 267 -15.83 31.26 2.95
C GLU A 267 -16.38 30.53 4.20
N ARG A 268 -16.89 29.30 4.01
CA ARG A 268 -17.40 28.42 5.07
C ARG A 268 -16.37 27.45 5.64
N GLY A 269 -15.11 27.50 5.19
CA GLY A 269 -13.99 26.82 5.83
C GLY A 269 -13.28 25.75 5.01
N LEU A 270 -13.57 25.61 3.71
CA LEU A 270 -12.88 24.67 2.83
C LEU A 270 -11.38 25.02 2.73
N LYS A 271 -10.52 24.08 3.12
CA LYS A 271 -9.06 24.25 3.21
C LYS A 271 -8.27 23.36 2.26
N LEU A 272 -8.81 22.21 1.89
CA LEU A 272 -8.15 21.28 1.00
C LEU A 272 -9.16 20.66 0.03
N ALA A 273 -8.80 20.59 -1.25
CA ALA A 273 -9.51 19.75 -2.21
C ALA A 273 -8.58 18.67 -2.75
N ILE A 274 -9.06 17.42 -2.84
CA ILE A 274 -8.30 16.27 -3.35
C ILE A 274 -9.07 15.70 -4.52
N PHE A 275 -8.46 15.74 -5.69
CA PHE A 275 -9.00 15.24 -6.95
C PHE A 275 -8.21 14.01 -7.36
N ASN A 276 -8.65 12.83 -6.91
CA ASN A 276 -7.86 11.60 -6.94
C ASN A 276 -7.82 10.89 -8.30
N SER A 277 -8.61 11.32 -9.29
CA SER A 277 -8.83 10.54 -10.52
C SER A 277 -8.95 11.41 -11.78
N CYS A 278 -8.39 12.61 -11.73
CA CYS A 278 -8.65 13.63 -12.74
C CYS A 278 -7.71 13.59 -13.95
N ASP A 279 -8.28 13.93 -15.10
CA ASP A 279 -7.66 14.18 -16.41
C ASP A 279 -6.81 15.47 -16.39
N GLY A 280 -5.69 15.42 -15.66
CA GLY A 280 -4.53 16.30 -15.83
C GLY A 280 -4.61 17.77 -15.34
N LEU A 281 -3.53 18.52 -15.63
CA LEU A 281 -3.34 19.93 -15.23
C LEU A 281 -4.35 20.92 -15.86
N GLY A 282 -5.07 20.54 -16.92
CA GLY A 282 -6.16 21.37 -17.46
C GLY A 282 -7.25 21.60 -16.42
N LEU A 283 -7.55 20.57 -15.63
CA LEU A 283 -8.42 20.67 -14.46
C LEU A 283 -7.80 21.54 -13.36
N ALA A 284 -6.51 21.33 -13.06
CA ALA A 284 -5.79 22.05 -12.02
C ALA A 284 -5.81 23.57 -12.21
N ARG A 285 -5.66 24.05 -13.45
CA ARG A 285 -5.73 25.49 -13.79
C ARG A 285 -7.10 26.07 -13.50
N GLN A 286 -8.17 25.35 -13.85
CA GLN A 286 -9.52 25.81 -13.57
C GLN A 286 -9.83 25.78 -12.08
N LEU A 287 -9.37 24.75 -11.36
CA LEU A 287 -9.50 24.65 -9.90
C LEU A 287 -8.73 25.75 -9.16
N GLU A 288 -7.59 26.18 -9.70
CA GLU A 288 -6.82 27.31 -9.15
C GLU A 288 -7.57 28.64 -9.27
N LYS A 289 -8.31 28.86 -10.37
CA LYS A 289 -9.19 30.04 -10.51
C LYS A 289 -10.28 30.09 -9.45
N LEU A 290 -10.62 28.94 -8.85
CA LEU A 290 -11.58 28.90 -7.75
C LEU A 290 -10.95 29.31 -6.41
N HIS A 291 -9.65 29.60 -6.39
CA HIS A 291 -8.90 30.08 -5.24
C HIS A 291 -8.99 29.17 -4.00
N ILE A 292 -9.19 27.87 -4.20
CA ILE A 292 -9.14 26.87 -3.14
C ILE A 292 -7.75 26.97 -2.48
N PRO A 293 -7.66 27.02 -1.14
CA PRO A 293 -6.40 27.22 -0.44
C PRO A 293 -5.29 26.28 -0.89
N GLN A 294 -5.60 24.99 -0.91
CA GLN A 294 -4.70 23.91 -1.30
C GLN A 294 -5.49 22.86 -2.06
N VAL A 295 -4.90 22.36 -3.14
CA VAL A 295 -5.50 21.36 -4.03
C VAL A 295 -4.46 20.28 -4.29
N ILE A 296 -4.84 19.01 -4.18
CA ILE A 296 -4.07 17.89 -4.69
C ILE A 296 -4.75 17.38 -5.95
N VAL A 297 -4.00 17.33 -7.04
CA VAL A 297 -4.46 16.93 -8.38
C VAL A 297 -3.40 16.06 -9.05
N MET A 298 -3.83 15.35 -10.10
CA MET A 298 -2.96 14.55 -10.95
C MET A 298 -2.58 15.37 -12.18
N ARG A 299 -1.28 15.51 -12.48
CA ARG A 299 -0.82 16.31 -13.62
C ARG A 299 -1.22 15.75 -14.99
N GLU A 300 -1.36 14.43 -15.04
CA GLU A 300 -1.71 13.62 -16.20
C GLU A 300 -2.65 12.50 -15.74
N PRO A 301 -3.39 11.83 -16.66
CA PRO A 301 -4.17 10.66 -16.33
C PRO A 301 -3.35 9.62 -15.57
N VAL A 302 -3.88 9.06 -14.49
CA VAL A 302 -3.17 8.08 -13.68
C VAL A 302 -3.99 6.79 -13.62
N PRO A 303 -3.36 5.61 -13.73
CA PRO A 303 -4.06 4.36 -13.46
C PRO A 303 -4.73 4.40 -12.09
N ASP A 304 -5.99 4.00 -12.03
CA ASP A 304 -6.85 4.03 -10.83
C ASP A 304 -6.16 3.38 -9.60
N GLN A 305 -5.41 2.29 -9.79
CA GLN A 305 -4.63 1.66 -8.71
C GLN A 305 -3.52 2.55 -8.14
N ILE A 306 -2.85 3.33 -8.99
CA ILE A 306 -1.77 4.23 -8.56
C ILE A 306 -2.38 5.43 -7.81
N ALA A 307 -3.51 5.96 -8.28
CA ALA A 307 -4.29 6.97 -7.56
C ALA A 307 -4.73 6.48 -6.18
N GLN A 308 -5.31 5.29 -6.08
CA GLN A 308 -5.72 4.70 -4.79
C GLN A 308 -4.54 4.49 -3.85
N LYS A 309 -3.40 4.02 -4.36
CA LYS A 309 -2.18 3.85 -3.54
C LYS A 309 -1.60 5.18 -3.09
N PHE A 310 -1.57 6.17 -3.98
CA PHE A 310 -1.21 7.54 -3.60
C PHE A 310 -2.09 8.03 -2.45
N LEU A 311 -3.41 7.97 -2.63
CA LEU A 311 -4.40 8.43 -1.65
C LEU A 311 -4.24 7.73 -0.30
N GLN A 312 -4.09 6.40 -0.33
CA GLN A 312 -3.89 5.58 0.86
C GLN A 312 -2.69 6.07 1.68
N TYR A 313 -1.49 6.08 1.09
CA TYR A 313 -0.28 6.46 1.82
C TYR A 313 -0.28 7.95 2.21
N PHE A 314 -0.88 8.80 1.37
CA PHE A 314 -0.98 10.23 1.64
C PHE A 314 -1.84 10.47 2.88
N LEU A 315 -3.04 9.90 2.93
CA LEU A 315 -3.94 10.07 4.07
C LEU A 315 -3.44 9.35 5.32
N GLU A 316 -2.76 8.21 5.19
CA GLU A 316 -2.12 7.52 6.32
C GLU A 316 -1.06 8.40 7.00
N ASP A 317 -0.18 9.07 6.24
CA ASP A 317 0.85 9.97 6.80
C ASP A 317 0.25 11.30 7.28
N PHE A 318 -0.61 11.91 6.45
CA PHE A 318 -1.18 13.22 6.74
C PHE A 318 -2.08 13.20 7.98
N SER A 319 -2.92 12.16 8.11
CA SER A 319 -3.82 12.02 9.27
C SER A 319 -3.11 11.68 10.59
N GLN A 320 -1.84 11.25 10.52
CA GLN A 320 -0.99 11.00 11.69
C GLN A 320 -0.16 12.24 12.10
N GLY A 321 -0.38 13.39 11.45
CA GLY A 321 0.29 14.65 11.78
C GLY A 321 1.46 15.00 10.86
N GLY A 322 1.62 14.29 9.74
CA GLY A 322 2.48 14.74 8.64
C GLY A 322 2.05 16.12 8.11
N SER A 323 2.99 16.90 7.56
CA SER A 323 2.63 18.12 6.81
C SER A 323 2.07 17.72 5.45
N LEU A 324 1.24 18.57 4.83
CA LEU A 324 0.69 18.31 3.49
C LEU A 324 1.80 17.95 2.48
N TYR A 325 2.84 18.79 2.41
CA TYR A 325 3.97 18.65 1.50
C TYR A 325 4.80 17.39 1.79
N THR A 326 5.13 17.13 3.06
CA THR A 326 5.91 15.93 3.39
C THR A 326 5.10 14.65 3.12
N SER A 327 3.79 14.67 3.36
CA SER A 327 2.91 13.53 3.11
C SER A 327 2.83 13.20 1.61
N VAL A 328 2.65 14.22 0.75
CA VAL A 328 2.66 14.04 -0.70
C VAL A 328 4.00 13.48 -1.18
N ARG A 329 5.13 14.07 -0.75
CA ARG A 329 6.47 13.58 -1.06
C ARG A 329 6.66 12.12 -0.67
N ARG A 330 6.27 11.77 0.55
CA ARG A 330 6.43 10.42 1.10
C ARG A 330 5.63 9.43 0.28
N SER A 331 4.40 9.75 -0.08
CA SER A 331 3.57 8.91 -0.94
C SER A 331 4.18 8.71 -2.32
N ARG A 332 4.69 9.77 -2.96
CA ARG A 332 5.39 9.68 -4.26
C ARG A 332 6.65 8.80 -4.16
N THR A 333 7.38 8.91 -3.05
CA THR A 333 8.56 8.10 -2.76
C THR A 333 8.19 6.62 -2.60
N ILE A 334 7.13 6.31 -1.83
CA ILE A 334 6.63 4.94 -1.66
C ILE A 334 6.19 4.34 -2.99
N LEU A 335 5.44 5.09 -3.80
CA LEU A 335 5.03 4.68 -5.15
C LEU A 335 6.25 4.31 -6.00
N ARG A 336 7.26 5.19 -6.03
CA ARG A 336 8.47 5.00 -6.84
C ARG A 336 9.35 3.85 -6.34
N GLU A 337 9.64 3.78 -5.05
CA GLU A 337 10.71 2.94 -4.51
C GLU A 337 10.21 1.60 -3.99
N LEU A 338 9.07 1.58 -3.29
CA LEU A 338 8.54 0.36 -2.68
C LEU A 338 7.59 -0.37 -3.62
N LEU A 339 6.72 0.38 -4.31
CA LEU A 339 5.76 -0.18 -5.25
C LEU A 339 6.30 -0.25 -6.68
N GLN A 340 7.42 0.42 -6.95
CA GLN A 340 8.08 0.43 -8.27
C GLN A 340 7.10 0.78 -9.40
N VAL A 341 6.18 1.72 -9.16
CA VAL A 341 5.14 2.04 -10.17
C VAL A 341 5.76 2.55 -11.48
N ASP A 342 6.91 3.21 -11.41
CA ASP A 342 7.62 3.72 -12.57
C ASP A 342 8.22 2.61 -13.45
N SER A 343 8.32 1.36 -12.98
CA SER A 343 8.73 0.24 -13.82
C SER A 343 7.61 -0.24 -14.75
N GLN A 344 6.35 0.06 -14.39
CA GLN A 344 5.16 -0.32 -15.17
C GLN A 344 4.59 0.90 -15.92
N PHE A 345 4.64 2.08 -15.29
CA PHE A 345 4.19 3.34 -15.84
C PHE A 345 5.28 4.41 -15.62
N PRO A 346 6.30 4.47 -16.48
CA PRO A 346 7.43 5.38 -16.32
C PRO A 346 7.01 6.85 -16.16
N GLY A 347 7.27 7.42 -14.99
CA GLY A 347 6.89 8.79 -14.63
C GLY A 347 5.55 8.91 -13.89
N ALA A 348 4.87 7.81 -13.55
CA ALA A 348 3.63 7.86 -12.76
C ALA A 348 3.84 8.48 -11.37
N SER A 349 5.02 8.33 -10.76
CA SER A 349 5.34 9.00 -9.50
C SER A 349 5.44 10.53 -9.61
N TRP A 350 5.56 11.08 -10.83
CA TRP A 350 5.62 12.52 -11.13
C TRP A 350 4.26 13.21 -11.13
N VAL A 351 3.20 12.40 -11.19
CA VAL A 351 1.86 12.89 -11.51
C VAL A 351 1.16 13.59 -10.33
N PRO A 352 1.18 13.09 -9.08
CA PRO A 352 0.51 13.77 -7.98
C PRO A 352 1.22 15.08 -7.62
N VAL A 353 0.49 16.20 -7.62
CA VAL A 353 1.04 17.53 -7.34
C VAL A 353 0.13 18.36 -6.44
N ILE A 354 0.75 19.23 -5.64
CA ILE A 354 0.06 20.25 -4.85
C ILE A 354 -0.06 21.51 -5.70
N CYS A 355 -1.28 22.01 -5.89
CA CYS A 355 -1.54 23.38 -6.31
C CYS A 355 -1.95 24.18 -5.07
N GLN A 356 -1.32 25.33 -4.85
CA GLN A 356 -1.54 26.13 -3.65
C GLN A 356 -1.75 27.59 -4.03
N ASN A 357 -2.74 28.23 -3.40
CA ASN A 357 -2.82 29.70 -3.38
C ASN A 357 -1.65 30.25 -2.52
N PRO A 358 -0.82 31.20 -3.02
CA PRO A 358 0.36 31.66 -2.29
C PRO A 358 0.04 32.21 -0.89
N ALA A 359 -1.13 32.83 -0.74
CA ALA A 359 -1.57 33.44 0.51
C ALA A 359 -2.16 32.42 1.52
N ALA A 360 -2.28 31.15 1.14
CA ALA A 360 -2.83 30.11 2.01
C ALA A 360 -1.81 29.66 3.08
N GLU A 361 -2.22 29.71 4.34
CA GLU A 361 -1.49 28.99 5.40
C GLU A 361 -1.54 27.49 5.15
N GLN A 362 -0.53 26.78 5.65
CA GLN A 362 -0.48 25.34 5.53
C GLN A 362 -1.62 24.67 6.30
N PHE A 363 -2.42 23.86 5.62
CA PHE A 363 -3.40 23.00 6.28
C PHE A 363 -2.68 21.91 7.10
N VAL A 364 -3.18 21.67 8.31
CA VAL A 364 -2.65 20.69 9.24
C VAL A 364 -3.81 19.85 9.76
N TRP A 365 -3.65 18.53 9.72
CA TRP A 365 -4.62 17.61 10.28
C TRP A 365 -4.81 17.88 11.79
N PRO A 366 -6.05 17.88 12.32
CA PRO A 366 -6.27 18.07 13.75
C PRO A 366 -5.55 17.00 14.56
N SER A 367 -4.93 17.41 15.66
CA SER A 367 -4.37 16.49 16.64
C SER A 367 -5.17 16.60 17.94
N PRO A 368 -5.35 15.50 18.69
CA PRO A 368 -6.00 15.60 19.99
C PRO A 368 -5.19 16.56 20.87
N PRO A 369 -5.84 17.37 21.74
CA PRO A 369 -5.13 18.26 22.64
C PRO A 369 -4.12 17.43 23.44
N ARG A 370 -2.85 17.83 23.40
CA ARG A 370 -1.77 17.19 24.16
C ARG A 370 -2.12 17.24 25.65
N LYS A 371 -2.77 16.19 26.18
CA LYS A 371 -2.63 15.86 27.59
C LYS A 371 -1.17 15.43 27.75
N TYR A 372 -0.41 16.18 28.54
CA TYR A 372 0.89 15.76 29.03
C TYR A 372 0.71 14.40 29.74
N LEU A 373 0.94 13.31 29.02
CA LEU A 373 1.08 11.98 29.59
C LEU A 373 2.58 11.74 29.82
N TRP A 374 3.11 12.45 30.81
CA TRP A 374 4.37 12.11 31.46
C TRP A 374 4.02 11.90 32.94
N LEU A 375 4.27 10.70 33.45
CA LEU A 375 4.11 10.22 34.86
C LEU A 375 2.86 9.43 35.29
N ASP A 376 2.24 8.58 34.46
CA ASP A 376 1.32 7.53 35.00
C ASP A 376 1.67 6.07 34.61
N SER A 377 2.82 5.83 33.97
CA SER A 377 3.27 4.47 33.61
C SER A 377 4.47 3.94 34.43
N ILE A 378 4.90 4.66 35.47
CA ILE A 378 6.06 4.26 36.30
C ILE A 378 5.69 3.92 37.76
N ILE A 379 4.53 4.33 38.28
CA ILE A 379 4.16 4.06 39.69
C ILE A 379 3.38 2.74 39.86
N ILE A 380 2.78 2.17 38.80
CA ILE A 380 2.04 0.89 38.89
C ILE A 380 2.97 -0.34 38.80
N LYS A 381 4.20 -0.20 38.27
CA LYS A 381 5.15 -1.32 38.16
C LYS A 381 6.07 -1.54 39.36
N LEU A 382 6.01 -0.70 40.41
CA LEU A 382 6.89 -0.82 41.58
C LEU A 382 6.20 -1.32 42.87
N LYS A 383 4.90 -1.61 42.86
CA LYS A 383 4.20 -2.23 44.02
C LYS A 383 3.91 -3.72 43.88
N GLN A 384 4.29 -4.35 42.76
CA GLN A 384 3.99 -5.77 42.51
C GLN A 384 5.12 -6.76 42.91
N TYR A 385 6.24 -6.28 43.47
CA TYR A 385 7.39 -7.10 43.83
C TYR A 385 7.82 -7.04 45.32
N ALA A 386 6.94 -6.64 46.24
CA ALA A 386 7.28 -6.57 47.67
C ALA A 386 6.37 -7.38 48.62
N TRP A 387 5.56 -8.32 48.13
CA TRP A 387 4.62 -9.10 48.97
C TRP A 387 4.78 -10.63 48.88
N VAL A 388 5.84 -11.15 48.22
CA VAL A 388 6.05 -12.60 48.02
C VAL A 388 6.97 -13.24 49.09
N ALA A 389 7.34 -12.52 50.14
CA ALA A 389 8.00 -13.12 51.29
C ALA A 389 7.17 -12.84 52.54
N ILE A 390 6.94 -13.89 53.34
CA ILE A 390 6.16 -13.93 54.59
C ILE A 390 4.66 -14.24 54.36
N PHE A 391 4.34 -15.52 54.14
CA PHE A 391 3.38 -16.28 54.96
C PHE A 391 3.34 -17.74 54.49
N SER A 392 4.44 -18.48 54.72
CA SER A 392 4.47 -19.94 54.71
C SER A 392 4.80 -20.46 56.11
N ALA A 393 3.92 -20.15 57.07
CA ALA A 393 3.90 -20.81 58.37
C ALA A 393 2.56 -20.51 59.06
N LEU A 394 1.60 -21.42 58.92
CA LEU A 394 0.78 -21.99 60.01
C LEU A 394 -0.38 -22.78 59.37
N ALA A 395 -0.19 -24.09 59.33
CA ALA A 395 -1.25 -25.05 59.14
C ALA A 395 -2.15 -25.08 60.37
N GLY A 396 -3.46 -25.21 60.17
CA GLY A 396 -4.36 -25.68 61.22
C GLY A 396 -5.71 -25.00 61.25
N SER A 397 -6.64 -25.44 60.40
CA SER A 397 -8.02 -25.76 60.80
C SER A 397 -8.85 -26.04 59.55
N ALA A 398 -9.10 -27.32 59.31
CA ALA A 398 -10.16 -27.77 58.42
C ALA A 398 -11.51 -27.25 58.93
N ILE A 399 -12.32 -26.67 58.02
CA ILE A 399 -13.81 -26.76 57.93
C ILE A 399 -14.42 -25.62 57.08
N THR A 400 -13.71 -24.57 56.67
CA THR A 400 -14.29 -23.49 55.84
C THR A 400 -13.66 -23.34 54.44
N VAL A 401 -13.56 -24.42 53.66
CA VAL A 401 -12.88 -24.40 52.35
C VAL A 401 -13.81 -24.58 51.14
N THR A 402 -15.07 -24.99 51.32
CA THR A 402 -15.97 -25.17 50.15
C THR A 402 -16.54 -23.86 49.60
N ALA A 403 -16.64 -22.80 50.40
CA ALA A 403 -17.15 -21.50 49.94
C ALA A 403 -16.06 -20.52 49.45
N THR A 404 -14.83 -20.65 49.95
CA THR A 404 -13.70 -19.75 49.61
C THR A 404 -12.92 -20.21 48.38
N TRP A 405 -12.91 -21.51 48.05
CA TRP A 405 -12.31 -22.00 46.81
C TRP A 405 -13.11 -21.57 45.56
N ASN A 406 -14.44 -21.49 45.67
CA ASN A 406 -15.30 -21.06 44.56
C ASN A 406 -15.22 -19.56 44.26
N ASN A 407 -14.88 -18.74 45.27
CA ASN A 407 -14.68 -17.29 45.10
C ASN A 407 -13.23 -16.93 44.73
N PHE A 408 -12.23 -17.72 45.14
CA PHE A 408 -10.83 -17.51 44.72
C PHE A 408 -10.59 -17.91 43.26
N MET A 409 -11.39 -18.86 42.73
CA MET A 409 -11.36 -19.31 41.34
C MET A 409 -12.08 -18.38 40.34
N ARG A 410 -12.58 -17.21 40.78
CA ARG A 410 -13.21 -16.19 39.92
C ARG A 410 -12.51 -14.84 40.06
N SER A 411 -11.19 -14.84 40.05
CA SER A 411 -10.46 -13.58 39.83
C SER A 411 -10.81 -13.09 38.42
N PRO A 412 -11.35 -11.85 38.27
CA PRO A 412 -11.67 -11.31 36.96
C PRO A 412 -10.40 -11.25 36.11
N CYS A 413 -10.55 -11.50 34.81
CA CYS A 413 -9.41 -11.52 33.91
C CYS A 413 -8.63 -10.19 33.94
N PRO A 414 -7.30 -10.22 33.79
CA PRO A 414 -6.47 -9.02 33.93
C PRO A 414 -6.82 -7.93 32.93
N LEU A 415 -7.31 -8.32 31.75
CA LEU A 415 -7.69 -7.40 30.68
C LEU A 415 -9.22 -7.31 30.56
N ALA A 416 -9.74 -6.10 30.45
CA ALA A 416 -11.17 -5.86 30.24
C ALA A 416 -11.71 -6.49 28.93
N THR A 417 -10.82 -6.74 27.97
CA THR A 417 -11.08 -7.40 26.68
C THR A 417 -11.08 -8.93 26.75
N GLU A 418 -10.94 -9.50 27.95
CA GLU A 418 -10.97 -10.94 28.18
C GLU A 418 -12.21 -11.35 28.98
N LYS A 419 -12.63 -12.59 28.78
CA LYS A 419 -13.66 -13.28 29.56
C LYS A 419 -13.04 -14.49 30.26
N GLN A 420 -13.53 -14.75 31.46
CA GLN A 420 -13.15 -15.96 32.18
C GLN A 420 -14.04 -17.11 31.72
N GLU A 421 -13.42 -18.22 31.31
CA GLU A 421 -14.13 -19.44 30.96
C GLU A 421 -13.32 -20.64 31.46
N ALA A 422 -13.95 -21.56 32.18
CA ALA A 422 -13.25 -22.58 32.96
C ALA A 422 -12.15 -21.97 33.87
N LEU A 423 -10.93 -22.50 33.85
CA LEU A 423 -9.78 -22.02 34.63
C LEU A 423 -8.90 -21.00 33.88
N GLY A 424 -9.34 -20.51 32.71
CA GLY A 424 -8.53 -19.64 31.84
C GLY A 424 -9.19 -18.30 31.53
N CYS A 425 -8.34 -17.35 31.12
CA CYS A 425 -8.76 -16.08 30.53
C CYS A 425 -8.58 -16.13 29.02
N PHE A 426 -9.67 -15.84 28.32
CA PHE A 426 -9.74 -15.93 26.86
C PHE A 426 -10.21 -14.61 26.29
N LYS A 427 -9.89 -14.36 25.03
CA LYS A 427 -10.35 -13.17 24.30
C LYS A 427 -11.89 -13.12 24.33
N ASP A 428 -12.43 -11.96 24.69
CA ASP A 428 -13.87 -11.72 24.68
C ASP A 428 -14.30 -11.18 23.32
N LEU A 429 -14.90 -12.06 22.50
CA LEU A 429 -15.39 -11.72 21.16
C LEU A 429 -16.57 -10.74 21.20
N GLN A 430 -17.26 -10.55 22.32
CA GLN A 430 -18.32 -9.54 22.44
C GLN A 430 -17.75 -8.12 22.68
N LYS A 431 -16.48 -8.03 23.08
CA LYS A 431 -15.78 -6.75 23.31
C LYS A 431 -14.76 -6.42 22.23
N THR A 432 -14.24 -7.43 21.56
CA THR A 432 -13.18 -7.30 20.54
C THR A 432 -13.54 -8.04 19.25
N PRO A 433 -13.12 -7.54 18.08
CA PRO A 433 -13.44 -8.20 16.82
C PRO A 433 -12.78 -9.58 16.69
N LEU A 434 -13.46 -10.51 16.02
CA LEU A 434 -12.87 -11.74 15.49
C LEU A 434 -12.01 -11.37 14.27
N VAL A 435 -10.71 -11.63 14.33
CA VAL A 435 -9.74 -11.25 13.30
C VAL A 435 -9.32 -12.49 12.51
N ILE A 436 -9.58 -12.47 11.20
CA ILE A 436 -9.26 -13.57 10.28
C ILE A 436 -8.08 -13.15 9.40
N GLY A 437 -6.97 -13.87 9.48
CA GLY A 437 -5.78 -13.65 8.65
C GLY A 437 -5.81 -14.47 7.38
N PHE A 438 -5.68 -13.82 6.22
CA PHE A 438 -5.42 -14.48 4.94
C PHE A 438 -3.99 -14.24 4.51
N LEU A 439 -3.16 -15.28 4.58
CA LEU A 439 -1.80 -15.22 4.08
C LEU A 439 -1.78 -15.41 2.56
N THR A 440 -0.87 -14.71 1.89
CA THR A 440 -0.67 -14.76 0.43
C THR A 440 0.80 -14.91 0.09
N ALA A 441 1.09 -15.38 -1.11
CA ALA A 441 2.44 -15.27 -1.66
C ALA A 441 2.78 -13.79 -1.92
N PRO A 442 4.05 -13.35 -1.80
CA PRO A 442 4.45 -11.95 -1.98
C PRO A 442 4.07 -11.32 -3.34
N HIS A 443 3.86 -12.14 -4.37
CA HIS A 443 3.50 -11.74 -5.72
C HIS A 443 2.00 -11.93 -6.04
N GLN A 444 1.25 -12.53 -5.12
CA GLN A 444 -0.21 -12.66 -5.20
C GLN A 444 -0.83 -11.57 -4.34
N ASN A 445 -1.08 -10.41 -4.94
CA ASN A 445 -1.98 -9.45 -4.35
C ASN A 445 -3.39 -10.02 -4.40
N LEU A 446 -3.88 -10.59 -3.30
CA LEU A 446 -5.32 -10.67 -3.08
C LEU A 446 -5.80 -9.23 -2.91
N TYR A 447 -6.40 -8.69 -3.97
CA TYR A 447 -7.03 -7.38 -3.94
C TYR A 447 -8.26 -7.48 -3.01
N PRO A 448 -8.45 -6.58 -2.03
CA PRO A 448 -9.60 -6.58 -1.11
C PRO A 448 -10.97 -6.25 -1.76
N ASN A 449 -11.16 -6.60 -3.03
CA ASN A 449 -12.40 -6.35 -3.77
C ASN A 449 -13.13 -7.60 -4.24
N ASP A 450 -12.79 -8.78 -3.72
CA ASP A 450 -13.65 -9.93 -3.95
C ASP A 450 -14.89 -9.81 -3.04
N ARG A 451 -16.06 -9.61 -3.67
CA ARG A 451 -17.40 -9.77 -3.03
C ARG A 451 -17.47 -11.01 -2.13
N ILE A 452 -16.64 -12.01 -2.42
CA ILE A 452 -16.39 -13.24 -1.69
C ILE A 452 -15.98 -13.01 -0.23
N TYR A 453 -14.92 -12.25 0.04
CA TYR A 453 -14.43 -12.06 1.41
C TYR A 453 -15.42 -11.23 2.24
N LEU A 454 -16.08 -10.25 1.61
CA LEU A 454 -17.14 -9.49 2.26
C LEU A 454 -18.38 -10.35 2.55
N ALA A 455 -18.77 -11.22 1.61
CA ALA A 455 -19.85 -12.19 1.82
C ALA A 455 -19.51 -13.15 2.97
N PHE A 456 -18.26 -13.59 3.06
CA PHE A 456 -17.77 -14.44 4.14
C PHE A 456 -17.73 -13.73 5.50
N GLU A 457 -17.26 -12.49 5.54
CA GLU A 457 -17.27 -11.65 6.75
C GLU A 457 -18.71 -11.41 7.24
N ASN A 458 -19.61 -11.03 6.33
CA ASN A 458 -21.03 -10.84 6.63
C ASN A 458 -21.72 -12.13 7.09
N TYR A 459 -21.39 -13.25 6.45
CA TYR A 459 -21.87 -14.57 6.85
C TYR A 459 -21.48 -14.89 8.29
N LEU A 460 -20.19 -14.82 8.62
CA LEU A 460 -19.72 -15.11 9.97
C LEU A 460 -20.28 -14.13 11.00
N LYS A 461 -20.41 -12.85 10.66
CA LYS A 461 -21.02 -11.84 11.54
C LYS A 461 -22.49 -12.14 11.82
N LYS A 462 -23.24 -12.59 10.80
CA LYS A 462 -24.64 -13.01 10.94
C LYS A 462 -24.78 -14.28 11.78
N GLU A 463 -23.99 -15.32 11.48
CA GLU A 463 -24.07 -16.62 12.16
C GLU A 463 -23.63 -16.56 13.62
N LEU A 464 -22.57 -15.80 13.92
CA LEU A 464 -22.10 -15.64 15.30
C LEU A 464 -23.01 -14.67 16.10
N GLY A 465 -23.67 -13.73 15.41
CA GLY A 465 -24.66 -12.82 15.99
C GLY A 465 -24.12 -12.07 17.20
N MET A 466 -24.88 -12.05 18.31
CA MET A 466 -24.48 -11.38 19.55
C MET A 466 -23.23 -11.97 20.23
N ASN A 467 -22.74 -13.13 19.77
CA ASN A 467 -21.52 -13.73 20.31
C ASN A 467 -20.23 -13.07 19.77
N VAL A 468 -20.34 -12.21 18.75
CA VAL A 468 -19.21 -11.46 18.20
C VAL A 468 -19.57 -9.99 18.03
N LYS A 469 -18.66 -9.09 18.43
CA LYS A 469 -18.80 -7.65 18.24
C LYS A 469 -18.73 -7.29 16.77
N ASP A 470 -17.78 -7.89 16.07
CA ASP A 470 -17.45 -7.60 14.68
C ASP A 470 -16.53 -8.70 14.13
N VAL A 471 -16.54 -8.93 12.83
CA VAL A 471 -15.60 -9.85 12.15
C VAL A 471 -14.74 -9.01 11.23
N ARG A 472 -13.43 -9.24 11.20
CA ARG A 472 -12.50 -8.46 10.39
C ARG A 472 -11.53 -9.36 9.65
N ILE A 473 -11.52 -9.27 8.33
CA ILE A 473 -10.51 -9.93 7.51
C ILE A 473 -9.27 -9.03 7.36
N LYS A 474 -8.09 -9.60 7.60
CA LYS A 474 -6.79 -8.96 7.38
C LYS A 474 -5.96 -9.79 6.40
N PHE A 475 -5.48 -9.15 5.34
CA PHE A 475 -4.58 -9.78 4.39
C PHE A 475 -3.13 -9.59 4.82
N GLY A 476 -2.39 -10.69 4.91
CA GLY A 476 -0.94 -10.70 5.09
C GLY A 476 -0.21 -10.48 3.77
N ASN A 477 -0.52 -9.40 3.05
CA ASN A 477 0.14 -9.07 1.79
C ASN A 477 1.51 -8.45 2.09
N ALA A 478 2.55 -8.88 1.35
CA ALA A 478 3.92 -8.34 1.43
C ALA A 478 4.60 -8.37 2.82
N ILE A 479 4.07 -9.15 3.79
CA ILE A 479 4.75 -9.39 5.07
C ILE A 479 5.83 -10.47 4.91
N SER A 480 6.96 -10.28 5.59
CA SER A 480 8.08 -11.23 5.50
C SER A 480 7.74 -12.56 6.17
N TYR A 481 8.43 -13.64 5.77
CA TYR A 481 8.26 -14.95 6.40
C TYR A 481 8.50 -14.92 7.92
N GLN A 482 9.49 -14.13 8.38
CA GLN A 482 9.77 -13.96 9.82
C GLN A 482 8.64 -13.20 10.53
N GLU A 483 8.07 -12.20 9.88
CA GLU A 483 6.93 -11.46 10.41
C GLU A 483 5.69 -12.35 10.51
N ILE A 484 5.42 -13.21 9.52
CA ILE A 484 4.33 -14.20 9.60
C ILE A 484 4.50 -15.10 10.82
N LYS A 485 5.70 -15.68 11.01
CA LYS A 485 5.98 -16.53 12.19
C LYS A 485 5.75 -15.77 13.50
N LYS A 486 6.22 -14.53 13.57
CA LYS A 486 6.02 -13.66 14.73
C LYS A 486 4.54 -13.38 15.00
N LYS A 487 3.75 -13.04 13.98
CA LYS A 487 2.31 -12.77 14.11
C LYS A 487 1.51 -14.00 14.55
N ILE A 488 1.90 -15.20 14.09
CA ILE A 488 1.32 -16.47 14.55
C ILE A 488 1.69 -16.70 16.03
N ALA A 489 2.96 -16.50 16.41
CA ALA A 489 3.41 -16.67 17.79
C ALA A 489 2.76 -15.66 18.77
N ASP A 490 2.63 -14.41 18.35
CA ASP A 490 1.96 -13.33 19.10
C ASP A 490 0.42 -13.50 19.10
N ARG A 491 -0.08 -14.48 18.32
CA ARG A 491 -1.48 -14.83 18.13
C ARG A 491 -2.32 -13.62 17.72
N GLU A 492 -1.86 -12.89 16.70
CA GLU A 492 -2.55 -11.70 16.17
C GLU A 492 -3.82 -12.04 15.40
N TRP A 493 -3.88 -13.22 14.80
CA TRP A 493 -5.04 -13.74 14.07
C TRP A 493 -5.76 -14.80 14.90
N ASP A 494 -7.09 -14.67 14.99
CA ASP A 494 -7.95 -15.62 15.68
C ASP A 494 -8.29 -16.82 14.79
N ILE A 495 -8.40 -16.60 13.48
CA ILE A 495 -8.49 -17.63 12.45
C ILE A 495 -7.43 -17.34 11.40
N ILE A 496 -6.71 -18.35 10.92
CA ILE A 496 -5.65 -18.14 9.92
C ILE A 496 -5.79 -19.10 8.74
N PHE A 497 -5.89 -18.53 7.54
CA PHE A 497 -5.73 -19.22 6.26
C PHE A 497 -4.26 -19.18 5.89
N THR A 498 -3.59 -20.32 6.04
CA THR A 498 -2.11 -20.32 6.12
C THR A 498 -1.40 -20.25 4.78
N HIS A 499 -2.09 -20.62 3.67
CA HIS A 499 -1.61 -20.61 2.28
C HIS A 499 -0.38 -21.48 1.96
N SER A 500 0.55 -21.65 2.91
CA SER A 500 1.75 -22.48 2.82
C SER A 500 1.76 -23.53 3.94
N PRO A 501 2.15 -24.79 3.66
CA PRO A 501 2.35 -25.81 4.67
C PRO A 501 3.38 -25.45 5.75
N MET A 502 4.31 -24.54 5.46
CA MET A 502 5.27 -24.01 6.44
C MET A 502 4.59 -23.14 7.49
N ASN A 503 3.58 -22.37 7.06
CA ASN A 503 2.77 -21.57 7.97
C ASN A 503 1.79 -22.46 8.74
N SER A 504 1.28 -23.54 8.13
CA SER A 504 0.47 -24.55 8.84
C SER A 504 1.25 -25.23 9.96
N TRP A 505 2.50 -25.63 9.70
CA TRP A 505 3.41 -26.15 10.73
C TRP A 505 3.63 -25.13 11.86
N THR A 506 3.85 -23.86 11.50
CA THR A 506 4.03 -22.78 12.48
C THR A 506 2.79 -22.56 13.33
N ALA A 507 1.59 -22.58 12.73
CA ALA A 507 0.33 -22.45 13.47
C ALA A 507 0.13 -23.60 14.46
N LYS A 508 0.32 -24.84 14.00
CA LYS A 508 0.20 -26.05 14.81
C LYS A 508 1.13 -26.04 16.02
N THR A 509 2.41 -25.72 15.82
CA THR A 509 3.40 -25.65 16.91
C THR A 509 3.14 -24.51 17.91
N ASN A 510 2.38 -23.49 17.52
CA ASN A 510 1.93 -22.41 18.41
C ASN A 510 0.57 -22.69 19.07
N GLY A 511 0.08 -23.92 19.00
CA GLY A 511 -1.13 -24.37 19.69
C GLY A 511 -2.43 -23.95 19.02
N TYR A 512 -2.40 -23.57 17.74
CA TYR A 512 -3.63 -23.35 16.99
C TYR A 512 -4.34 -24.68 16.69
N ALA A 513 -5.66 -24.69 16.86
CA ALA A 513 -6.51 -25.84 16.58
C ALA A 513 -6.88 -25.94 15.09
N TRP A 514 -6.93 -27.15 14.55
CA TRP A 514 -7.37 -27.41 13.18
C TRP A 514 -8.84 -27.03 12.95
N LEU A 515 -9.11 -26.34 11.83
CA LEU A 515 -10.47 -26.02 11.37
C LEU A 515 -10.83 -26.76 10.08
N GLY A 516 -9.87 -26.91 9.17
CA GLY A 516 -10.08 -27.59 7.90
C GLY A 516 -8.94 -27.37 6.91
N ARG A 517 -9.05 -28.00 5.76
CA ARG A 517 -8.04 -27.89 4.70
C ARG A 517 -8.32 -26.70 3.80
N GLN A 518 -7.26 -26.04 3.34
CA GLN A 518 -7.32 -24.97 2.34
C GLN A 518 -6.94 -25.55 0.97
N SER A 519 -7.86 -26.19 0.24
CA SER A 519 -7.57 -26.77 -1.09
C SER A 519 -8.75 -26.71 -2.06
N ARG A 520 -8.45 -26.40 -3.33
CA ARG A 520 -9.40 -26.51 -4.46
C ARG A 520 -9.42 -27.91 -5.09
N GLN A 521 -8.46 -28.75 -4.70
CA GLN A 521 -8.29 -30.10 -5.25
C GLN A 521 -8.62 -31.13 -4.17
N ASN A 522 -9.24 -32.23 -4.58
CA ASN A 522 -9.51 -33.36 -3.70
C ASN A 522 -8.25 -34.21 -3.43
N ARG A 523 -7.18 -33.58 -2.96
CA ARG A 523 -5.89 -34.21 -2.65
C ARG A 523 -5.33 -33.59 -1.37
N ALA A 524 -4.95 -34.44 -0.41
CA ALA A 524 -4.34 -34.00 0.84
C ALA A 524 -2.84 -33.68 0.71
N TYR A 525 -2.21 -34.09 -0.40
CA TYR A 525 -0.77 -33.96 -0.61
C TYR A 525 -0.43 -33.58 -2.06
N TYR A 526 0.68 -32.88 -2.22
CA TYR A 526 1.31 -32.54 -3.49
C TYR A 526 2.83 -32.72 -3.40
N TYR A 527 3.56 -32.45 -4.47
CA TYR A 527 4.99 -32.74 -4.56
C TYR A 527 5.74 -31.52 -5.11
N SER A 528 6.95 -31.31 -4.59
CA SER A 528 7.94 -30.41 -5.17
C SER A 528 8.75 -31.17 -6.22
N VAL A 529 9.09 -30.49 -7.30
CA VAL A 529 9.90 -31.05 -8.38
C VAL A 529 11.04 -30.10 -8.72
N LEU A 530 12.19 -30.68 -9.04
CA LEU A 530 13.31 -29.99 -9.68
C LEU A 530 13.25 -30.31 -11.17
N PHE A 531 13.28 -29.29 -12.00
CA PHE A 531 13.20 -29.45 -13.45
C PHE A 531 14.28 -28.70 -14.19
N VAL A 532 14.55 -29.16 -15.38
CA VAL A 532 15.49 -28.59 -16.34
C VAL A 532 14.83 -28.51 -17.72
N LYS A 533 15.44 -27.82 -18.67
CA LYS A 533 15.06 -27.95 -20.09
C LYS A 533 15.14 -29.41 -20.53
N ALA A 534 14.23 -29.84 -21.40
CA ALA A 534 14.20 -31.23 -21.90
C ALA A 534 15.56 -31.72 -22.42
N ASN A 535 16.30 -30.87 -23.14
CA ASN A 535 17.62 -31.16 -23.71
C ASN A 535 18.81 -30.89 -22.78
N SER A 536 18.59 -30.53 -21.50
CA SER A 536 19.67 -30.26 -20.54
C SER A 536 20.53 -31.51 -20.29
N PRO A 537 21.86 -31.37 -20.11
CA PRO A 537 22.73 -32.48 -19.75
C PRO A 537 22.55 -32.95 -18.30
N ILE A 538 21.95 -32.14 -17.41
CA ILE A 538 21.70 -32.51 -16.01
C ILE A 538 20.57 -33.54 -15.97
N ARG A 539 20.82 -34.75 -15.45
CA ARG A 539 19.82 -35.83 -15.41
C ARG A 539 19.28 -36.14 -14.02
N SER A 540 20.03 -35.81 -12.98
CA SER A 540 19.65 -36.04 -11.58
C SER A 540 20.33 -35.04 -10.64
N ILE A 541 19.99 -35.08 -9.35
CA ILE A 541 20.70 -34.33 -8.29
C ILE A 541 22.21 -34.67 -8.25
N ALA A 542 22.63 -35.85 -8.70
CA ALA A 542 24.03 -36.25 -8.73
C ALA A 542 24.86 -35.37 -9.69
N ASP A 543 24.24 -34.85 -10.75
CA ASP A 543 24.91 -34.07 -11.80
C ASP A 543 25.11 -32.59 -11.43
N ILE A 544 24.58 -32.17 -10.27
CA ILE A 544 24.70 -30.78 -9.78
C ILE A 544 26.15 -30.47 -9.41
N LYS A 545 26.67 -29.40 -9.99
CA LYS A 545 28.02 -28.88 -9.78
C LYS A 545 27.98 -27.53 -9.07
N PRO A 546 29.09 -27.05 -8.49
CA PRO A 546 29.17 -25.70 -7.92
C PRO A 546 28.82 -24.57 -8.88
N THR A 547 28.96 -24.79 -10.19
CA THR A 547 28.59 -23.84 -11.25
C THR A 547 27.12 -23.91 -11.65
N THR A 548 26.38 -24.95 -11.24
CA THR A 548 24.96 -25.09 -11.53
C THR A 548 24.18 -24.00 -10.81
N THR A 549 23.25 -23.36 -11.51
CA THR A 549 22.37 -22.32 -10.95
C THR A 549 20.95 -22.86 -10.79
N ILE A 550 20.38 -22.77 -9.60
CA ILE A 550 18.98 -23.08 -9.34
C ILE A 550 18.15 -21.81 -9.11
N ALA A 551 17.01 -21.72 -9.79
CA ALA A 551 16.00 -20.71 -9.54
C ALA A 551 14.96 -21.22 -8.54
N LEU A 552 14.88 -20.55 -7.40
CA LEU A 552 13.97 -20.84 -6.28
C LEU A 552 12.88 -19.77 -6.16
N GLY A 553 11.80 -20.17 -5.51
CA GLY A 553 10.68 -19.30 -5.18
C GLY A 553 10.96 -18.39 -3.98
N TYR A 554 9.88 -17.84 -3.42
CA TYR A 554 9.94 -17.02 -2.22
C TYR A 554 10.21 -17.86 -0.96
N ILE A 555 10.84 -17.23 0.04
CA ILE A 555 11.32 -17.89 1.27
C ILE A 555 10.20 -18.68 2.00
N GLY A 556 8.96 -18.18 2.00
CA GLY A 556 7.82 -18.85 2.64
C GLY A 556 7.22 -20.04 1.87
N SER A 557 7.76 -20.37 0.68
CA SER A 557 7.22 -21.44 -0.17
C SER A 557 7.71 -22.82 0.26
N ALA A 558 6.80 -23.76 0.52
CA ALA A 558 7.19 -25.15 0.76
C ALA A 558 7.83 -25.78 -0.48
N SER A 559 7.19 -25.68 -1.65
CA SER A 559 7.54 -26.46 -2.84
C SER A 559 8.56 -25.84 -3.77
N SER A 560 8.77 -24.53 -3.70
CA SER A 560 9.77 -23.85 -4.53
C SER A 560 10.93 -23.26 -3.72
N PHE A 561 10.94 -23.41 -2.40
CA PHE A 561 12.05 -22.96 -1.56
C PHE A 561 12.47 -24.00 -0.51
N HIS A 562 11.64 -24.27 0.51
CA HIS A 562 12.04 -25.10 1.64
C HIS A 562 12.37 -26.55 1.25
N VAL A 563 11.45 -27.23 0.56
CA VAL A 563 11.66 -28.63 0.16
C VAL A 563 12.81 -28.78 -0.84
N PRO A 564 12.95 -27.95 -1.89
CA PRO A 564 14.15 -27.96 -2.75
C PRO A 564 15.46 -27.85 -1.98
N LEU A 565 15.56 -26.92 -1.02
CA LEU A 565 16.78 -26.76 -0.22
C LEU A 565 17.05 -27.95 0.69
N TYR A 566 16.00 -28.55 1.25
CA TYR A 566 16.09 -29.77 2.05
C TYR A 566 16.58 -30.96 1.22
N GLU A 567 16.03 -31.17 0.03
CA GLU A 567 16.38 -32.26 -0.88
C GLU A 567 17.81 -32.11 -1.46
N LEU A 568 18.29 -30.86 -1.57
CA LEU A 568 19.64 -30.54 -2.05
C LEU A 568 20.68 -30.42 -0.91
N TYR A 569 20.33 -30.81 0.31
CA TYR A 569 21.25 -30.76 1.43
C TYR A 569 22.57 -31.51 1.12
N GLY A 570 23.70 -30.91 1.49
CA GLY A 570 25.04 -31.41 1.17
C GLY A 570 25.58 -31.00 -0.20
N LYS A 571 24.79 -30.37 -1.07
CA LYS A 571 25.26 -29.87 -2.38
C LYS A 571 25.89 -28.49 -2.28
N ARG A 572 26.68 -28.13 -3.29
CA ARG A 572 27.19 -26.76 -3.50
C ARG A 572 26.79 -26.30 -4.89
N LEU A 573 26.12 -25.15 -4.99
CA LEU A 573 25.56 -24.60 -6.22
C LEU A 573 25.21 -23.11 -6.07
N SER A 574 24.96 -22.42 -7.17
CA SER A 574 24.47 -21.03 -7.18
C SER A 574 22.94 -20.99 -7.06
N ILE A 575 22.43 -20.02 -6.30
CA ILE A 575 20.98 -19.84 -6.05
C ILE A 575 20.54 -18.45 -6.52
N THR A 576 19.39 -18.41 -7.19
CA THR A 576 18.58 -17.18 -7.36
C THR A 576 17.23 -17.39 -6.68
N LEU A 577 16.72 -16.39 -5.97
CA LEU A 577 15.57 -16.53 -5.06
C LEU A 577 14.49 -15.47 -5.29
N GLY A 578 13.31 -15.69 -4.71
CA GLY A 578 12.22 -14.70 -4.72
C GLY A 578 11.39 -14.68 -6.00
N HIS A 579 11.51 -15.70 -6.84
CA HIS A 579 10.85 -15.74 -8.15
C HIS A 579 9.42 -16.33 -8.08
N SER A 580 8.53 -15.89 -8.97
CA SER A 580 7.26 -16.57 -9.22
C SER A 580 7.49 -17.87 -10.01
N HIS A 581 6.49 -18.76 -10.07
CA HIS A 581 6.61 -20.00 -10.85
C HIS A 581 6.88 -19.74 -12.33
N GLU A 582 6.27 -18.68 -12.90
CA GLU A 582 6.45 -18.24 -14.27
C GLU A 582 7.88 -17.70 -14.48
N LYS A 583 8.39 -16.91 -13.53
CA LYS A 583 9.75 -16.39 -13.59
C LYS A 583 10.81 -17.48 -13.47
N ILE A 584 10.58 -18.49 -12.61
CA ILE A 584 11.46 -19.66 -12.52
C ILE A 584 11.53 -20.37 -13.87
N GLN A 585 10.39 -20.61 -14.52
CA GLN A 585 10.35 -21.20 -15.86
C GLN A 585 11.05 -20.33 -16.91
N GLU A 586 10.89 -19.01 -16.88
CA GLU A 586 11.60 -18.08 -17.76
C GLU A 586 13.12 -18.11 -17.56
N LEU A 587 13.61 -18.18 -16.32
CA LEU A 587 15.04 -18.26 -16.02
C LEU A 587 15.64 -19.56 -16.54
N VAL A 588 14.94 -20.68 -16.37
CA VAL A 588 15.36 -21.97 -16.95
C VAL A 588 15.32 -21.92 -18.47
N ARG A 589 14.24 -21.38 -19.06
CA ARG A 589 14.08 -21.21 -20.53
C ARG A 589 15.17 -20.34 -21.16
N SER A 590 15.57 -19.27 -20.49
CA SER A 590 16.62 -18.37 -20.97
C SER A 590 18.04 -18.88 -20.69
N GLY A 591 18.20 -19.95 -19.92
CA GLY A 591 19.50 -20.46 -19.49
C GLY A 591 20.16 -19.61 -18.41
N LYS A 592 19.43 -18.64 -17.82
CA LYS A 592 19.89 -17.87 -16.65
C LYS A 592 19.86 -18.70 -15.36
N ALA A 593 19.10 -19.79 -15.35
CA ALA A 593 19.19 -20.87 -14.38
C ALA A 593 19.25 -22.22 -15.11
N ASP A 594 19.95 -23.19 -14.55
CA ASP A 594 20.04 -24.55 -15.08
C ASP A 594 18.88 -25.42 -14.58
N ILE A 595 18.47 -25.18 -13.33
CA ILE A 595 17.43 -25.94 -12.61
C ILE A 595 16.37 -24.95 -12.10
N GLY A 596 15.10 -25.32 -12.21
CA GLY A 596 13.99 -24.63 -11.55
C GLY A 596 13.34 -25.52 -10.49
N ALA A 597 12.81 -24.89 -9.44
CA ALA A 597 11.97 -25.57 -8.44
C ALA A 597 10.50 -25.17 -8.60
N SER A 598 9.60 -26.15 -8.67
CA SER A 598 8.16 -25.92 -8.86
C SER A 598 7.32 -26.99 -8.16
N THR A 599 5.99 -26.92 -8.28
CA THR A 599 5.12 -28.06 -7.95
C THR A 599 5.00 -29.01 -9.14
N GLN A 600 4.52 -30.22 -8.91
CA GLN A 600 4.33 -31.25 -9.95
C GLN A 600 3.47 -30.85 -11.16
N HIS A 601 2.84 -29.67 -11.19
CA HIS A 601 2.03 -29.20 -12.32
C HIS A 601 2.81 -29.05 -13.64
N ILE A 602 4.14 -28.95 -13.56
CA ILE A 602 5.00 -28.86 -14.74
C ILE A 602 5.24 -30.23 -15.39
N GLU A 603 4.93 -31.33 -14.70
CA GLU A 603 5.06 -32.69 -15.25
C GLU A 603 4.13 -32.83 -16.47
N GLY A 604 4.63 -33.47 -17.52
CA GLY A 604 3.89 -33.66 -18.78
C GLY A 604 4.03 -32.53 -19.80
N ASN A 605 4.63 -31.39 -19.43
CA ASN A 605 5.02 -30.37 -20.41
C ASN A 605 6.31 -30.82 -21.15
N PRO A 606 6.31 -30.95 -22.49
CA PRO A 606 7.46 -31.44 -23.25
C PRO A 606 8.68 -30.50 -23.23
N GLU A 607 8.51 -29.24 -22.82
CA GLU A 607 9.61 -28.30 -22.63
C GLU A 607 10.53 -28.69 -21.46
N TRP A 608 9.98 -29.39 -20.48
CA TRP A 608 10.63 -29.65 -19.20
C TRP A 608 10.93 -31.12 -18.97
N ARG A 609 12.05 -31.38 -18.32
CA ARG A 609 12.37 -32.69 -17.76
C ARG A 609 12.53 -32.56 -16.26
N VAL A 610 11.71 -33.31 -15.52
CA VAL A 610 11.84 -33.42 -14.06
C VAL A 610 13.02 -34.34 -13.75
N ILE A 611 13.94 -33.87 -12.93
CA ILE A 611 15.16 -34.59 -12.52
C ILE A 611 15.11 -35.07 -11.07
N HIS A 612 14.14 -34.57 -10.29
CA HIS A 612 13.87 -35.01 -8.92
C HIS A 612 12.43 -34.69 -8.54
N ARG A 613 11.82 -35.59 -7.76
CA ARG A 613 10.51 -35.40 -7.13
C ARG A 613 10.66 -35.64 -5.63
N SER A 614 10.18 -34.70 -4.83
CA SER A 614 10.27 -34.77 -3.37
C SER A 614 9.39 -35.88 -2.79
N LYS A 615 9.49 -36.09 -1.47
CA LYS A 615 8.41 -36.75 -0.72
C LYS A 615 7.11 -35.92 -0.75
N ALA A 616 6.00 -36.56 -0.38
CA ALA A 616 4.69 -35.92 -0.31
C ALA A 616 4.69 -34.74 0.68
N ILE A 617 4.18 -33.59 0.23
CA ILE A 617 4.03 -32.34 0.97
C ILE A 617 2.54 -32.19 1.33
N PRO A 618 2.17 -32.04 2.61
CA PRO A 618 0.78 -31.80 2.98
C PRO A 618 0.32 -30.46 2.43
N ILE A 619 -0.95 -30.33 2.06
CA ILE A 619 -1.55 -29.04 1.67
C ILE A 619 -1.65 -28.09 2.88
N SER A 620 -1.85 -26.79 2.65
CA SER A 620 -2.04 -25.81 3.72
C SER A 620 -3.38 -25.98 4.44
N GLY A 621 -3.40 -25.65 5.72
CA GLY A 621 -4.57 -25.70 6.59
C GLY A 621 -5.14 -24.34 6.98
N ILE A 622 -6.32 -24.40 7.61
CA ILE A 622 -6.97 -23.29 8.28
C ILE A 622 -7.03 -23.62 9.77
N PHE A 623 -6.65 -22.66 10.62
CA PHE A 623 -6.51 -22.91 12.05
C PHE A 623 -7.15 -21.82 12.91
N ILE A 624 -7.54 -22.18 14.14
CA ILE A 624 -8.15 -21.30 15.14
C ILE A 624 -7.20 -21.11 16.33
N SER A 625 -7.08 -19.86 16.79
CA SER A 625 -6.15 -19.46 17.85
C SER A 625 -6.53 -20.01 19.23
N PRO A 626 -5.55 -20.41 20.05
CA PRO A 626 -5.78 -20.80 21.43
C PRO A 626 -6.14 -19.62 22.35
N LYS A 627 -6.17 -18.37 21.84
CA LYS A 627 -6.71 -17.21 22.57
C LYS A 627 -8.23 -17.27 22.70
N LEU A 628 -8.92 -18.05 21.87
CA LEU A 628 -10.36 -18.23 21.93
C LEU A 628 -10.70 -19.37 22.89
N SER A 629 -11.77 -19.22 23.66
CA SER A 629 -12.25 -20.27 24.55
C SER A 629 -12.79 -21.47 23.76
N ALA A 630 -12.86 -22.65 24.39
CA ALA A 630 -13.37 -23.85 23.74
C ALA A 630 -14.78 -23.62 23.15
N SER A 631 -15.67 -22.93 23.87
CA SER A 631 -17.01 -22.61 23.36
C SER A 631 -17.00 -21.66 22.16
N ASP A 632 -16.06 -20.71 22.08
CA ASP A 632 -15.90 -19.86 20.90
C ASP A 632 -15.36 -20.64 19.70
N GLN A 633 -14.39 -21.52 19.93
CA GLN A 633 -13.82 -22.38 18.88
C GLN A 633 -14.88 -23.33 18.31
N ASP A 634 -15.71 -23.93 19.15
CA ASP A 634 -16.76 -24.85 18.71
C ASP A 634 -17.86 -24.12 17.92
N ARG A 635 -18.25 -22.92 18.36
CA ARG A 635 -19.17 -22.06 17.60
C ARG A 635 -18.62 -21.70 16.23
N ILE A 636 -17.35 -21.29 16.15
CA ILE A 636 -16.69 -20.98 14.88
C ILE A 636 -16.64 -22.21 13.97
N LYS A 637 -16.25 -23.37 14.48
CA LYS A 637 -16.25 -24.63 13.73
C LYS A 637 -17.64 -24.94 13.18
N GLN A 638 -18.67 -24.77 14.00
CA GLN A 638 -20.06 -24.98 13.58
C GLN A 638 -20.47 -24.00 12.46
N SER A 639 -20.13 -22.72 12.56
CA SER A 639 -20.39 -21.75 11.49
C SER A 639 -19.68 -22.14 10.19
N PHE A 640 -18.43 -22.60 10.23
CA PHE A 640 -17.74 -23.06 9.02
C PHE A 640 -18.40 -24.31 8.39
N ARG A 641 -18.91 -25.24 9.22
CA ARG A 641 -19.64 -26.42 8.75
C ARG A 641 -20.96 -26.07 8.06
N GLN A 642 -21.68 -25.10 8.62
CA GLN A 642 -23.00 -24.67 8.16
C GLN A 642 -22.95 -23.71 6.96
N ALA A 643 -21.76 -23.24 6.57
CA ALA A 643 -21.58 -22.40 5.39
C ALA A 643 -22.13 -23.09 4.13
N SER A 644 -22.69 -22.31 3.21
CA SER A 644 -23.14 -22.85 1.91
C SER A 644 -21.95 -23.43 1.15
N GLU A 645 -22.20 -24.44 0.32
CA GLU A 645 -21.14 -25.03 -0.52
C GLU A 645 -20.50 -24.00 -1.45
N GLU A 646 -21.28 -23.02 -1.92
CA GLU A 646 -20.76 -21.86 -2.66
C GLU A 646 -19.72 -21.09 -1.83
N LEU A 647 -20.05 -20.77 -0.57
CA LEU A 647 -19.15 -20.04 0.32
C LEU A 647 -17.91 -20.87 0.68
N LYS A 648 -18.07 -22.17 0.95
CA LYS A 648 -16.94 -23.08 1.19
C LYS A 648 -16.00 -23.15 -0.02
N ASN A 649 -16.54 -23.31 -1.23
CA ASN A 649 -15.78 -23.34 -2.47
C ASN A 649 -15.04 -22.01 -2.71
N MET A 650 -15.73 -20.89 -2.50
CA MET A 650 -15.15 -19.56 -2.64
C MET A 650 -13.99 -19.32 -1.67
N MET A 651 -14.14 -19.75 -0.42
CA MET A 651 -13.10 -19.66 0.61
C MET A 651 -12.04 -20.75 0.51
N VAL A 652 -12.19 -21.70 -0.43
CA VAL A 652 -11.30 -22.85 -0.59
C VAL A 652 -11.23 -23.68 0.70
N PHE A 653 -12.32 -23.69 1.46
CA PHE A 653 -12.44 -24.39 2.74
C PHE A 653 -13.10 -25.75 2.54
N GLU A 654 -12.51 -26.77 3.14
CA GLU A 654 -13.14 -28.07 3.25
C GLU A 654 -12.89 -28.70 4.63
N GLU A 655 -13.96 -29.22 5.22
CA GLU A 655 -13.86 -29.98 6.45
C GLU A 655 -13.18 -31.32 6.20
N SER A 656 -12.14 -31.61 6.97
CA SER A 656 -11.40 -32.86 6.88
C SER A 656 -10.70 -33.17 8.20
N PRO A 657 -10.31 -34.44 8.44
CA PRO A 657 -9.38 -34.77 9.51
C PRO A 657 -8.08 -33.97 9.38
N GLU A 658 -7.47 -33.65 10.51
CA GLU A 658 -6.20 -32.91 10.53
C GLU A 658 -5.10 -33.67 9.79
N ILE A 659 -4.35 -32.96 8.95
CA ILE A 659 -3.26 -33.50 8.16
C ILE A 659 -1.97 -33.53 9.01
N ASN A 660 -1.14 -34.57 8.83
CA ASN A 660 0.16 -34.63 9.51
C ASN A 660 1.18 -33.66 8.87
N TYR A 661 1.66 -32.69 9.66
CA TYR A 661 2.67 -31.70 9.27
C TYR A 661 4.08 -31.98 9.86
N GLU A 662 4.32 -33.09 10.54
CA GLU A 662 5.62 -33.37 11.19
C GLU A 662 6.80 -33.36 10.20
N SER A 663 6.58 -33.85 8.97
CA SER A 663 7.60 -33.79 7.92
C SER A 663 7.98 -32.36 7.56
N MET A 664 7.05 -31.41 7.68
CA MET A 664 7.29 -29.99 7.47
C MET A 664 8.13 -29.38 8.61
N GLY A 665 8.04 -29.92 9.82
CA GLY A 665 8.91 -29.55 10.93
C GLY A 665 10.37 -29.86 10.66
N ALA A 666 10.68 -31.11 10.28
CA ALA A 666 12.03 -31.52 9.92
C ALA A 666 12.62 -30.69 8.77
N VAL A 667 11.80 -30.37 7.76
CA VAL A 667 12.18 -29.49 6.64
C VAL A 667 12.44 -28.07 7.14
N SER A 668 11.55 -27.51 7.97
CA SER A 668 11.67 -26.15 8.50
C SER A 668 12.95 -26.00 9.33
N ASP A 669 13.18 -26.90 10.28
CA ASP A 669 14.32 -26.85 11.20
C ASP A 669 15.66 -26.90 10.44
N GLN A 670 15.76 -27.83 9.48
CA GLN A 670 16.97 -28.01 8.70
C GLN A 670 17.26 -26.82 7.79
N VAL A 671 16.23 -26.29 7.10
CA VAL A 671 16.40 -25.15 6.19
C VAL A 671 16.62 -23.86 6.95
N GLU A 672 15.99 -23.66 8.11
CA GLU A 672 16.24 -22.49 8.96
C GLU A 672 17.66 -22.50 9.54
N LYS A 673 18.15 -23.67 9.97
CA LYS A 673 19.55 -23.84 10.36
C LYS A 673 20.47 -23.50 9.20
N LEU A 674 20.14 -23.98 8.01
CA LEU A 674 20.91 -23.70 6.80
C LEU A 674 20.96 -22.20 6.48
N MET A 675 19.82 -21.52 6.43
CA MET A 675 19.75 -20.09 6.14
C MET A 675 20.58 -19.25 7.12
N LYS A 676 20.60 -19.62 8.40
CA LYS A 676 21.42 -18.93 9.41
C LYS A 676 22.91 -19.10 9.16
N CYS A 677 23.36 -20.33 8.85
CA CYS A 677 24.80 -20.60 8.68
C CYS A 677 25.35 -20.19 7.30
N THR A 678 24.49 -20.06 6.28
CA THR A 678 24.86 -19.57 4.95
C THR A 678 24.70 -18.06 4.77
N ASN A 679 24.39 -17.32 5.85
CA ASN A 679 24.07 -15.90 5.82
C ASN A 679 23.05 -15.57 4.72
N TYR A 680 21.88 -16.23 4.78
CA TYR A 680 20.74 -16.02 3.89
C TYR A 680 21.04 -16.07 2.38
N PHE A 681 22.09 -16.80 1.99
CA PHE A 681 22.50 -16.98 0.59
C PHE A 681 23.09 -15.72 -0.08
N ASP A 682 23.66 -14.80 0.71
CA ASP A 682 24.26 -13.55 0.22
C ASP A 682 25.43 -13.73 -0.74
N LYS A 683 26.00 -14.95 -0.83
CA LYS A 683 27.15 -15.27 -1.68
C LYS A 683 26.95 -16.57 -2.44
N ASN A 684 27.12 -16.49 -3.76
CA ASN A 684 27.15 -17.66 -4.63
C ASN A 684 28.60 -18.09 -4.94
N PRO A 685 28.88 -19.39 -5.09
CA PRO A 685 27.97 -20.52 -4.86
C PRO A 685 27.83 -20.84 -3.37
N VAL A 686 26.63 -21.27 -2.97
CA VAL A 686 26.26 -21.62 -1.60
C VAL A 686 26.56 -23.10 -1.35
N SER A 687 27.10 -23.42 -0.16
CA SER A 687 27.13 -24.80 0.33
C SER A 687 25.87 -25.07 1.15
N LEU A 688 25.04 -26.02 0.72
CA LEU A 688 23.78 -26.40 1.37
C LEU A 688 24.01 -27.36 2.55
N TYR A 689 24.98 -27.03 3.39
CA TYR A 689 25.26 -27.67 4.67
C TYR A 689 26.01 -26.66 5.55
N CYS A 690 25.83 -26.77 6.86
CA CYS A 690 26.63 -26.00 7.81
C CYS A 690 27.93 -26.75 8.07
N LYS A 691 29.06 -26.04 8.10
CA LYS A 691 30.35 -26.59 8.51
C LYS A 691 30.41 -26.80 10.02
#